data_AF-A0A0L0LFC0-F1
#
_entry.id   AF-A0A0L0LFC0-F1
#
_cell.length_a   1.000
_cell.length_b   1.000
_cell.length_c   1.000
_cell.angle_alpha   90.00
_cell.angle_beta   90.00
_cell.angle_gamma   90.00
#
_symmetry.space_group_name_H-M   'P 1'
#
loop_
_entity.id
_entity.type
_entity.pdbx_description
1 polymer ?
#
loop_
_entity_poly.entity_id
_entity_poly.type
_entity_poly.pdbx_seq_one_letter_code
_entity_poly.pdbx_strand_id
1 'polypeptide(L)'
;MKSKVFLFCFVFLTLLFLKPTSLSAAVEVYPGPGGNAFKSDLYNVEVWDGSAWVPAYVYKRAKVSTMHWHIGTVTSVNFLTFGTTGQVNVRISKLSGSITSISVSPKSKNIPNSITNGQATLTLNINDKTWITINGDDANPLFIFADNLKPAVPAPGPGLKYFGPGVHDISPGTGNHYYPSDNETIYLDGGAWVKGNIISTGKTNVQIMGPGILSGDLWDAQTVQNLGWTGMQDYFMIYAASYGVVGDTTVSGITIVDSPTFNVYNVKSAYSAKVLSPWHAQTDGFNGVDIDQVFAFNGDTTFNAYMGYWSPITNSYSINTRLTNSFGGTTNNAVFLGGFYGNPGNTNFTSTVDNLDIKTYNDNSFVPYGAPHEPSVFQVWVGTNDSTYGYRNQIYQNIRIEGNVNAPLLQLMNRVYPVSWGGPMYDPPLGNSYDLTFKNISLEGSQNDLMGKKSEIKGWDANNGFHNILLENVSIGGTVINQSNISNYIDVNSYVWGLSFGPPPVVSFSANPTTITLGGSSTLTWSATNATSCTASGDWSGSKATSGSQSVSPTINSTYTITCTNSGGGVATKSVNIKVAQLNPIAFWTLDQTSGTNALDTSGNSYNGTLFNYTGSSWTTGKVSNALNFDGIDDQVKISNATALTSLTGLTVSAWVNPRGSGGNGSGAGTIVSKRGVVGSSARFRLMMGSDGTSLQFNSAYSTVGGSWKTPTGSLPLNSWHHVVLTYTHEDVNSIPKIYINGVLQTLTTLTTPSGTAISDDDIIYIGSRGINATSGVFDGTIDQVRIYEREISSGEVTNLYNSENSTGVIDFSLSSSGTAKVMQAKSVTSTITATLAGGISGAVTFSASGLPTGATASFSPTSCSPTCTTTLTLSSLSTTPVGNSTITVTGTAGTVSRTTTFTLDINYRGDINNDGIVNSLDWSLMNAKWFTNDSGTDLNADGVVNAIDFSLLNANWFRSG
;
A
#
# COMPACT_ATOMS: atom_id res chain seq x y z
N MET A 1 39.71 38.01 11.41
CA MET A 1 40.50 36.82 11.82
C MET A 1 40.43 35.78 10.72
N LYS A 2 41.52 35.04 10.57
CA LYS A 2 41.92 34.25 9.38
C LYS A 2 41.05 33.02 9.09
N SER A 3 40.87 32.77 7.79
CA SER A 3 40.87 31.48 7.05
C SER A 3 40.05 30.28 7.55
N LYS A 4 39.30 29.64 6.63
CA LYS A 4 39.71 28.38 5.96
C LYS A 4 38.72 27.92 4.86
N VAL A 5 39.26 27.84 3.62
CA VAL A 5 39.08 26.82 2.53
C VAL A 5 37.74 26.77 1.76
N PHE A 6 37.58 27.39 0.57
CA PHE A 6 37.87 27.02 -0.86
C PHE A 6 37.10 25.78 -1.40
N LEU A 7 36.05 25.90 -2.25
CA LEU A 7 35.93 26.27 -3.69
C LEU A 7 36.37 25.16 -4.66
N PHE A 8 35.46 24.67 -5.51
CA PHE A 8 35.81 24.08 -6.82
C PHE A 8 34.77 24.45 -7.88
N CYS A 9 35.23 25.19 -8.90
CA CYS A 9 34.53 25.49 -10.14
C CYS A 9 35.53 25.21 -11.29
N PHE A 10 35.05 24.52 -12.32
CA PHE A 10 35.54 24.42 -13.70
C PHE A 10 37.06 24.46 -14.01
N VAL A 11 37.59 23.33 -14.49
CA VAL A 11 38.69 23.31 -15.47
C VAL A 11 38.38 22.28 -16.55
N PHE A 12 38.28 22.78 -17.79
CA PHE A 12 38.20 22.03 -19.05
C PHE A 12 39.55 22.21 -19.74
N LEU A 13 40.44 21.21 -19.75
CA LEU A 13 41.43 21.01 -20.83
C LEU A 13 42.20 19.68 -20.67
N THR A 14 42.12 18.86 -21.71
CA THR A 14 43.18 17.96 -22.23
C THR A 14 43.92 17.05 -21.25
N LEU A 15 43.42 15.82 -21.12
CA LEU A 15 44.28 14.65 -20.92
C LEU A 15 44.21 13.78 -22.18
N LEU A 16 45.41 13.45 -22.65
CA LEU A 16 45.76 12.77 -23.88
C LEU A 16 44.92 11.52 -24.14
N PHE A 17 44.70 11.28 -25.43
CA PHE A 17 44.36 10.00 -26.05
C PHE A 17 45.26 8.85 -25.56
N LEU A 18 44.93 8.26 -24.43
CA LEU A 18 45.08 6.82 -24.27
C LEU A 18 43.90 6.23 -25.03
N LYS A 19 44.14 5.78 -26.28
CA LYS A 19 43.26 4.78 -26.91
C LYS A 19 43.01 3.73 -25.82
N PRO A 20 41.75 3.40 -25.47
CA PRO A 20 41.54 2.17 -24.74
C PRO A 20 42.21 1.10 -25.57
N THR A 21 43.22 0.43 -25.01
CA THR A 21 43.73 -0.82 -25.56
C THR A 21 42.52 -1.75 -25.55
N SER A 22 41.78 -1.78 -26.66
CA SER A 22 40.72 -2.74 -26.87
C SER A 22 41.39 -4.10 -26.80
N LEU A 23 41.29 -4.78 -25.66
CA LEU A 23 41.37 -6.23 -25.70
C LEU A 23 40.32 -6.64 -26.74
N SER A 24 40.77 -7.18 -27.87
CA SER A 24 39.86 -7.74 -28.86
C SER A 24 39.01 -8.78 -28.15
N ALA A 25 37.70 -8.71 -28.31
CA ALA A 25 36.82 -9.74 -27.79
C ALA A 25 37.26 -11.09 -28.36
N ALA A 26 37.45 -12.10 -27.52
CA ALA A 26 37.60 -13.47 -27.98
C ALA A 26 36.30 -13.88 -28.70
N VAL A 27 36.45 -14.55 -29.84
CA VAL A 27 35.35 -15.03 -30.69
C VAL A 27 35.53 -16.53 -30.93
N GLU A 28 34.43 -17.28 -30.84
CA GLU A 28 34.38 -18.70 -31.16
C GLU A 28 33.25 -18.96 -32.16
N VAL A 29 33.62 -19.26 -33.42
CA VAL A 29 32.66 -19.72 -34.43
C VAL A 29 32.57 -21.24 -34.42
N TYR A 30 31.37 -21.78 -34.61
CA TYR A 30 31.13 -23.22 -34.57
C TYR A 30 31.12 -23.83 -35.98
N PRO A 31 31.63 -25.07 -36.16
CA PRO A 31 31.54 -25.77 -37.44
C PRO A 31 30.10 -26.17 -37.76
N GLY A 32 29.83 -26.50 -39.02
CA GLY A 32 28.59 -27.19 -39.38
C GLY A 32 28.63 -28.69 -39.05
N PRO A 33 27.50 -29.40 -39.16
CA PRO A 33 27.40 -30.84 -38.87
C PRO A 33 28.07 -31.76 -39.91
N GLY A 34 28.73 -31.19 -40.93
CA GLY A 34 29.43 -31.91 -41.99
C GLY A 34 28.86 -31.62 -43.39
N GLY A 35 29.75 -31.47 -44.38
CA GLY A 35 29.37 -31.11 -45.75
C GLY A 35 28.56 -29.81 -45.84
N ASN A 36 27.57 -29.80 -46.74
CA ASN A 36 26.60 -28.69 -46.89
C ASN A 36 25.26 -28.99 -46.18
N ALA A 37 25.22 -29.91 -45.22
CA ALA A 37 23.99 -30.28 -44.53
C ALA A 37 23.37 -29.07 -43.81
N PHE A 38 22.13 -28.75 -44.18
CA PHE A 38 21.37 -27.60 -43.65
C PHE A 38 22.02 -26.23 -43.88
N LYS A 39 23.03 -26.12 -44.75
CA LYS A 39 23.70 -24.85 -45.02
C LYS A 39 22.77 -23.90 -45.79
N SER A 40 22.78 -22.62 -45.43
CA SER A 40 22.07 -21.59 -46.18
C SER A 40 22.64 -21.43 -47.59
N ASP A 41 21.73 -21.33 -48.55
CA ASP A 41 21.95 -21.00 -49.95
C ASP A 41 21.65 -19.52 -50.26
N LEU A 42 21.30 -18.72 -49.25
CA LEU A 42 20.95 -17.30 -49.39
C LEU A 42 22.05 -16.37 -48.89
N TYR A 43 22.67 -16.69 -47.75
CA TYR A 43 23.51 -15.76 -47.00
C TYR A 43 24.87 -16.37 -46.64
N ASN A 44 25.91 -15.53 -46.68
CA ASN A 44 27.20 -15.80 -46.07
C ASN A 44 27.44 -14.79 -44.94
N VAL A 45 27.97 -15.27 -43.80
CA VAL A 45 28.26 -14.44 -42.64
C VAL A 45 29.69 -14.69 -42.17
N GLU A 46 30.39 -13.60 -41.86
CA GLU A 46 31.74 -13.62 -41.29
C GLU A 46 31.78 -12.81 -40.00
N VAL A 47 32.56 -13.27 -39.02
CA VAL A 47 32.71 -12.63 -37.72
C VAL A 47 34.16 -12.18 -37.56
N TRP A 48 34.38 -10.95 -37.11
CA TRP A 48 35.72 -10.41 -36.88
C TRP A 48 36.29 -10.92 -35.55
N ASP A 49 37.39 -11.67 -35.59
CA ASP A 49 38.03 -12.24 -34.38
C ASP A 49 39.07 -11.31 -33.70
N GLY A 50 39.30 -10.13 -34.29
CA GLY A 50 40.38 -9.21 -33.88
C GLY A 50 41.50 -9.09 -34.89
N SER A 51 41.68 -10.10 -35.73
CA SER A 51 42.78 -10.22 -36.70
C SER A 51 42.30 -10.46 -38.13
N ALA A 52 41.21 -11.24 -38.28
CA ALA A 52 40.66 -11.63 -39.57
C ALA A 52 39.13 -11.76 -39.52
N TRP A 53 38.54 -11.76 -40.71
CA TRP A 53 37.14 -12.15 -40.90
C TRP A 53 37.07 -13.68 -40.97
N VAL A 54 36.38 -14.29 -40.03
CA VAL A 54 36.22 -15.75 -39.93
C VAL A 54 34.83 -16.15 -40.41
N PRO A 55 34.69 -17.03 -41.41
CA PRO A 55 33.39 -17.51 -41.86
C PRO A 55 32.64 -18.26 -40.75
N ALA A 56 31.36 -17.94 -40.55
CA ALA A 56 30.48 -18.65 -39.63
C ALA A 56 29.48 -19.53 -40.40
N TYR A 57 29.15 -20.69 -39.86
CA TYR A 57 28.21 -21.61 -40.51
C TYR A 57 26.77 -21.10 -40.38
N VAL A 58 26.15 -20.74 -41.50
CA VAL A 58 24.75 -20.29 -41.55
C VAL A 58 23.86 -21.49 -41.86
N TYR A 59 22.97 -21.82 -40.94
CA TYR A 59 21.95 -22.85 -41.10
C TYR A 59 20.73 -22.28 -41.84
N LYS A 60 20.01 -23.13 -42.59
CA LYS A 60 18.71 -22.82 -43.22
C LYS A 60 17.74 -23.96 -42.99
N ARG A 61 16.53 -23.60 -42.55
CA ARG A 61 15.37 -24.51 -42.49
C ARG A 61 14.21 -23.92 -43.25
N ALA A 62 13.50 -24.78 -43.97
CA ALA A 62 12.34 -24.43 -44.78
C ALA A 62 11.36 -25.60 -44.73
N LYS A 63 10.16 -25.35 -44.23
CA LYS A 63 9.02 -26.27 -44.29
C LYS A 63 7.81 -25.50 -44.83
N VAL A 64 6.89 -26.22 -45.48
CA VAL A 64 5.59 -25.65 -45.84
C VAL A 64 4.78 -25.50 -44.56
N SER A 65 4.30 -24.30 -44.27
CA SER A 65 3.38 -24.08 -43.15
C SER A 65 2.11 -24.90 -43.36
N THR A 66 1.75 -25.73 -42.39
CA THR A 66 0.47 -26.46 -42.36
C THR A 66 -0.54 -25.81 -41.43
N MET A 67 -0.26 -24.58 -40.98
CA MET A 67 -1.14 -23.85 -40.08
C MET A 67 -2.46 -23.51 -40.78
N HIS A 68 -3.57 -24.02 -40.24
CA HIS A 68 -4.92 -23.79 -40.79
C HIS A 68 -5.33 -22.30 -40.79
N TRP A 69 -4.61 -21.45 -40.03
CA TRP A 69 -4.89 -20.03 -39.85
C TRP A 69 -3.77 -19.09 -40.36
N HIS A 70 -2.66 -19.63 -40.88
CA HIS A 70 -1.44 -18.88 -41.23
C HIS A 70 -0.75 -19.45 -42.49
N ILE A 71 -1.46 -19.43 -43.62
CA ILE A 71 -0.95 -19.98 -44.89
C ILE A 71 -0.02 -18.96 -45.56
N GLY A 72 1.29 -19.24 -45.57
CA GLY A 72 2.18 -18.80 -46.67
C GLY A 72 3.08 -17.57 -46.47
N THR A 73 3.41 -17.15 -45.25
CA THR A 73 4.17 -15.90 -45.04
C THR A 73 5.68 -16.10 -44.81
N VAL A 74 6.12 -17.07 -44.01
CA VAL A 74 7.56 -17.42 -43.82
C VAL A 74 7.96 -18.58 -44.74
N THR A 75 9.00 -18.40 -45.55
CA THR A 75 9.51 -19.43 -46.47
C THR A 75 10.74 -20.15 -45.95
N SER A 76 11.60 -19.48 -45.18
CA SER A 76 12.72 -20.13 -44.50
C SER A 76 13.19 -19.35 -43.29
N VAL A 77 13.85 -20.02 -42.34
CA VAL A 77 14.63 -19.39 -41.27
C VAL A 77 16.10 -19.66 -41.52
N ASN A 78 16.90 -18.61 -41.54
CA ASN A 78 18.35 -18.70 -41.70
C ASN A 78 18.97 -18.23 -40.39
N PHE A 79 19.93 -18.96 -39.83
CA PHE A 79 20.43 -18.62 -38.50
C PHE A 79 21.87 -19.09 -38.26
N LEU A 80 22.53 -18.45 -37.30
CA LEU A 80 23.79 -18.93 -36.74
C LEU A 80 23.95 -18.51 -35.28
N THR A 81 24.77 -19.25 -34.54
CA THR A 81 25.25 -18.87 -33.21
C THR A 81 26.77 -18.83 -33.23
N PHE A 82 27.37 -17.87 -32.53
CA PHE A 82 28.80 -17.88 -32.21
C PHE A 82 28.99 -17.35 -30.78
N GLY A 83 30.12 -17.69 -30.16
CA GLY A 83 30.48 -17.22 -28.83
C GLY A 83 31.35 -15.97 -28.89
N THR A 84 31.15 -15.03 -27.96
CA THR A 84 32.04 -13.88 -27.76
C THR A 84 32.18 -13.49 -26.30
N THR A 85 33.19 -12.68 -25.98
CA THR A 85 33.43 -12.08 -24.65
C THR A 85 33.13 -10.58 -24.60
N GLY A 86 32.78 -9.98 -25.73
CA GLY A 86 32.56 -8.54 -25.83
C GLY A 86 31.94 -8.14 -27.16
N GLN A 87 32.09 -6.87 -27.51
CA GLN A 87 31.54 -6.34 -28.75
C GLN A 87 32.31 -6.87 -29.98
N VAL A 88 31.58 -7.20 -31.03
CA VAL A 88 32.10 -7.90 -32.22
C VAL A 88 31.47 -7.36 -33.50
N ASN A 89 32.26 -7.29 -34.57
CA ASN A 89 31.74 -6.93 -35.89
C ASN A 89 31.37 -8.19 -36.68
N VAL A 90 30.22 -8.14 -37.34
CA VAL A 90 29.69 -9.21 -38.20
C VAL A 90 29.45 -8.64 -39.59
N ARG A 91 29.91 -9.35 -40.61
CA ARG A 91 29.73 -8.99 -42.02
C ARG A 91 28.82 -9.99 -42.71
N ILE A 92 27.86 -9.49 -43.48
CA ILE A 92 26.82 -10.26 -44.14
C ILE A 92 26.89 -10.00 -45.64
N SER A 93 26.83 -11.06 -46.43
CA SER A 93 26.73 -11.01 -47.89
C SER A 93 25.60 -11.92 -48.37
N LYS A 94 24.97 -11.55 -49.48
CA LYS A 94 24.10 -12.49 -50.22
C LYS A 94 24.98 -13.37 -51.12
N LEU A 95 24.58 -14.63 -51.27
CA LEU A 95 25.21 -15.54 -52.24
C LEU A 95 24.81 -15.21 -53.69
N SER A 96 23.70 -14.50 -53.87
CA SER A 96 23.26 -13.95 -55.16
C SER A 96 22.68 -12.54 -54.97
N GLY A 97 23.11 -11.60 -55.81
CA GLY A 97 22.77 -10.18 -55.73
C GLY A 97 23.53 -9.42 -54.64
N SER A 98 23.12 -8.17 -54.40
CA SER A 98 23.74 -7.26 -53.42
C SER A 98 22.77 -6.87 -52.31
N ILE A 99 23.29 -6.54 -51.14
CA ILE A 99 22.52 -5.94 -50.06
C ILE A 99 22.41 -4.43 -50.32
N THR A 100 21.18 -3.94 -50.41
CA THR A 100 20.84 -2.52 -50.64
C THR A 100 20.17 -1.89 -49.43
N SER A 101 19.52 -2.69 -48.57
CA SER A 101 18.97 -2.23 -47.29
C SER A 101 19.01 -3.35 -46.26
N ILE A 102 19.11 -2.96 -44.99
CA ILE A 102 18.95 -3.86 -43.84
C ILE A 102 18.07 -3.19 -42.78
N SER A 103 17.25 -3.99 -42.12
CA SER A 103 16.59 -3.63 -40.86
C SER A 103 17.02 -4.63 -39.80
N VAL A 104 17.37 -4.15 -38.62
CA VAL A 104 17.87 -4.99 -37.52
C VAL A 104 16.93 -4.82 -36.33
N SER A 105 16.36 -5.92 -35.88
CA SER A 105 15.56 -6.00 -34.66
C SER A 105 16.29 -6.83 -33.58
N PRO A 106 16.13 -6.53 -32.30
CA PRO A 106 15.22 -5.50 -31.78
C PRO A 106 15.78 -4.07 -31.96
N LYS A 107 14.95 -3.16 -32.44
CA LYS A 107 15.24 -1.74 -32.67
C LYS A 107 15.67 -1.03 -31.40
N SER A 108 15.16 -1.47 -30.25
CA SER A 108 15.53 -0.96 -28.93
C SER A 108 17.04 -0.96 -28.67
N LYS A 109 17.77 -1.88 -29.29
CA LYS A 109 19.23 -2.01 -29.16
C LYS A 109 20.02 -1.04 -30.04
N ASN A 110 19.38 -0.38 -31.00
CA ASN A 110 20.01 0.59 -31.91
C ASN A 110 21.35 0.07 -32.50
N ILE A 111 21.34 -1.18 -32.97
CA ILE A 111 22.55 -1.89 -33.40
C ILE A 111 23.23 -1.12 -34.53
N PRO A 112 24.49 -0.65 -34.34
CA PRO A 112 25.22 0.05 -35.38
C PRO A 112 25.35 -0.83 -36.61
N ASN A 113 24.99 -0.27 -37.76
CA ASN A 113 25.04 -1.00 -39.02
C ASN A 113 25.37 -0.08 -40.20
N SER A 114 25.98 -0.66 -41.23
CA SER A 114 26.32 0.05 -42.46
C SER A 114 26.33 -0.91 -43.65
N ILE A 115 26.16 -0.36 -44.86
CA ILE A 115 26.26 -1.11 -46.11
C ILE A 115 27.41 -0.51 -46.92
N THR A 116 28.37 -1.34 -47.30
CA THR A 116 29.51 -0.96 -48.15
C THR A 116 29.72 -2.03 -49.21
N ASN A 117 29.84 -1.64 -50.49
CA ASN A 117 30.07 -2.56 -51.61
C ASN A 117 29.07 -3.75 -51.68
N GLY A 118 27.80 -3.51 -51.33
CA GLY A 118 26.75 -4.53 -51.36
C GLY A 118 26.81 -5.56 -50.22
N GLN A 119 27.63 -5.33 -49.20
CA GLN A 119 27.70 -6.12 -47.97
C GLN A 119 27.24 -5.28 -46.77
N ALA A 120 26.57 -5.90 -45.82
CA ALA A 120 26.19 -5.26 -44.56
C ALA A 120 27.22 -5.58 -43.47
N THR A 121 27.53 -4.62 -42.61
CA THR A 121 28.31 -4.83 -41.39
C THR A 121 27.50 -4.38 -40.18
N LEU A 122 27.48 -5.19 -39.13
CA LEU A 122 26.82 -4.96 -37.86
C LEU A 122 27.84 -4.98 -36.72
N THR A 123 27.60 -4.19 -35.68
CA THR A 123 28.37 -4.27 -34.43
C THR A 123 27.47 -4.80 -33.32
N LEU A 124 27.67 -6.06 -32.93
CA LEU A 124 26.87 -6.76 -31.93
C LEU A 124 27.57 -6.77 -30.58
N ASN A 125 26.80 -6.66 -29.49
CA ASN A 125 27.27 -6.92 -28.14
C ASN A 125 27.04 -8.39 -27.77
N ILE A 126 27.69 -8.83 -26.69
CA ILE A 126 27.42 -10.13 -26.09
C ILE A 126 25.95 -10.24 -25.68
N ASN A 127 25.37 -11.42 -25.90
CA ASN A 127 23.95 -11.76 -25.73
C ASN A 127 22.98 -11.04 -26.68
N ASP A 128 23.49 -10.41 -27.75
CA ASP A 128 22.61 -9.92 -28.81
C ASP A 128 22.00 -11.06 -29.61
N LYS A 129 20.67 -11.11 -29.61
CA LYS A 129 19.86 -11.98 -30.44
C LYS A 129 19.12 -11.11 -31.43
N THR A 130 19.37 -11.31 -32.71
CA THR A 130 18.93 -10.37 -33.75
C THR A 130 18.11 -11.04 -34.82
N TRP A 131 17.12 -10.30 -35.32
CA TRP A 131 16.36 -10.60 -36.53
C TRP A 131 16.78 -9.57 -37.58
N ILE A 132 17.31 -10.03 -38.72
CA ILE A 132 17.79 -9.16 -39.79
C ILE A 132 16.93 -9.37 -41.03
N THR A 133 16.27 -8.29 -41.42
CA THR A 133 15.52 -8.19 -42.68
C THR A 133 16.46 -7.63 -43.75
N ILE A 134 16.73 -8.39 -44.81
CA ILE A 134 17.68 -7.99 -45.86
C ILE A 134 16.89 -7.63 -47.13
N ASN A 135 17.10 -6.43 -47.66
CA ASN A 135 16.40 -5.92 -48.84
C ASN A 135 14.86 -5.96 -48.71
N GLY A 136 14.32 -5.85 -47.49
CA GLY A 136 12.89 -5.98 -47.22
C GLY A 136 12.35 -7.42 -47.22
N ASP A 137 13.21 -8.44 -47.38
CA ASP A 137 12.80 -9.85 -47.34
C ASP A 137 12.66 -10.33 -45.89
N ASP A 138 11.43 -10.26 -45.39
CA ASP A 138 11.03 -10.78 -44.09
C ASP A 138 10.44 -12.21 -44.18
N ALA A 139 10.35 -12.80 -45.37
CA ALA A 139 9.96 -14.20 -45.56
C ALA A 139 11.15 -15.16 -45.39
N ASN A 140 12.37 -14.66 -45.58
CA ASN A 140 13.62 -15.39 -45.36
C ASN A 140 14.56 -14.64 -44.40
N PRO A 141 14.15 -14.40 -43.14
CA PRO A 141 14.97 -13.67 -42.19
C PRO A 141 16.29 -14.37 -41.90
N LEU A 142 17.30 -13.57 -41.54
CA LEU A 142 18.57 -14.03 -40.99
C LEU A 142 18.64 -13.71 -39.49
N PHE A 143 18.82 -14.74 -38.68
CA PHE A 143 19.01 -14.64 -37.24
C PHE A 143 20.49 -14.77 -36.89
N ILE A 144 21.00 -13.84 -36.09
CA ILE A 144 22.38 -13.89 -35.59
C ILE A 144 22.34 -13.81 -34.07
N PHE A 145 22.91 -14.84 -33.44
CA PHE A 145 23.01 -14.97 -31.99
C PHE A 145 24.47 -14.86 -31.55
N ALA A 146 24.82 -13.71 -30.95
CA ALA A 146 26.13 -13.44 -30.37
C ALA A 146 26.12 -13.83 -28.89
N ASP A 147 26.24 -15.11 -28.59
CA ASP A 147 26.12 -15.63 -27.23
C ASP A 147 27.46 -15.51 -26.48
N ASN A 148 27.46 -15.81 -25.17
CA ASN A 148 28.70 -16.05 -24.44
C ASN A 148 29.51 -17.18 -25.11
N LEU A 149 30.82 -17.23 -24.86
CA LEU A 149 31.62 -18.42 -25.16
C LEU A 149 30.94 -19.67 -24.61
N LYS A 150 31.02 -20.78 -25.36
CA LYS A 150 30.37 -22.02 -24.96
C LYS A 150 30.86 -22.47 -23.58
N PRO A 151 30.01 -23.08 -22.75
CA PRO A 151 30.44 -23.66 -21.49
C PRO A 151 31.49 -24.75 -21.73
N ALA A 152 32.36 -24.99 -20.75
CA ALA A 152 33.29 -26.11 -20.83
C ALA A 152 32.52 -27.43 -20.90
N VAL A 153 32.94 -28.34 -21.78
CA VAL A 153 32.37 -29.69 -21.84
C VAL A 153 32.63 -30.39 -20.50
N PRO A 154 31.61 -30.93 -19.81
CA PRO A 154 31.81 -31.66 -18.57
C PRO A 154 32.77 -32.84 -18.75
N ALA A 155 33.43 -33.24 -17.66
CA ALA A 155 34.31 -34.41 -17.69
C ALA A 155 33.54 -35.67 -18.12
N PRO A 156 34.13 -36.53 -18.98
CA PRO A 156 33.48 -37.77 -19.40
C PRO A 156 33.11 -38.66 -18.20
N GLY A 157 31.88 -39.19 -18.19
CA GLY A 157 31.36 -40.04 -17.13
C GLY A 157 29.92 -40.47 -17.38
N PRO A 158 29.35 -41.35 -16.54
CA PRO A 158 28.00 -41.90 -16.74
C PRO A 158 26.89 -40.85 -16.66
N GLY A 159 27.15 -39.68 -16.05
CA GLY A 159 26.22 -38.55 -15.99
C GLY A 159 26.31 -37.58 -17.16
N LEU A 160 27.03 -37.90 -18.24
CA LEU A 160 27.17 -37.05 -19.43
C LEU A 160 26.72 -37.78 -20.70
N LYS A 161 25.72 -37.22 -21.37
CA LYS A 161 25.35 -37.54 -22.75
C LYS A 161 25.88 -36.45 -23.67
N TYR A 162 26.96 -36.74 -24.39
CA TYR A 162 27.66 -35.78 -25.25
C TYR A 162 27.38 -36.01 -26.74
N PHE A 163 27.08 -34.93 -27.47
CA PHE A 163 26.98 -34.90 -28.93
C PHE A 163 27.95 -33.86 -29.50
N GLY A 164 28.96 -34.32 -30.23
CA GLY A 164 29.90 -33.45 -30.96
C GLY A 164 29.37 -33.04 -32.34
N PRO A 165 30.17 -32.31 -33.13
CA PRO A 165 29.82 -31.95 -34.51
C PRO A 165 29.38 -33.17 -35.34
N GLY A 166 28.24 -33.07 -36.02
CA GLY A 166 27.64 -34.19 -36.75
C GLY A 166 26.12 -34.19 -36.73
N VAL A 167 25.51 -35.00 -37.59
CA VAL A 167 24.07 -35.32 -37.51
C VAL A 167 23.90 -36.60 -36.69
N HIS A 168 23.09 -36.53 -35.63
CA HIS A 168 22.89 -37.60 -34.67
C HIS A 168 21.41 -37.87 -34.46
N ASP A 169 21.08 -39.12 -34.15
CA ASP A 169 19.79 -39.49 -33.58
C ASP A 169 19.96 -39.61 -32.06
N ILE A 170 19.11 -38.95 -31.27
CA ILE A 170 19.31 -38.84 -29.81
C ILE A 170 19.20 -40.21 -29.11
N SER A 171 18.28 -41.05 -29.57
CA SER A 171 17.97 -42.36 -28.99
C SER A 171 17.17 -43.25 -29.96
N PRO A 172 17.81 -43.83 -30.99
CA PRO A 172 17.12 -44.62 -32.02
C PRO A 172 16.28 -45.78 -31.46
N GLY A 173 16.78 -46.43 -30.39
CA GLY A 173 16.13 -47.59 -29.77
C GLY A 173 14.79 -47.28 -29.08
N THR A 174 14.47 -46.00 -28.88
CA THR A 174 13.24 -45.52 -28.23
C THR A 174 12.44 -44.60 -29.15
N GLY A 175 12.56 -44.76 -30.47
CA GLY A 175 11.88 -43.89 -31.43
C GLY A 175 12.38 -42.43 -31.40
N ASN A 176 13.59 -42.20 -30.90
CA ASN A 176 14.20 -40.88 -30.65
C ASN A 176 13.56 -40.05 -29.54
N HIS A 177 12.91 -40.73 -28.59
CA HIS A 177 12.52 -40.16 -27.30
C HIS A 177 13.60 -40.44 -26.25
N TYR A 178 14.30 -39.40 -25.77
CA TYR A 178 15.35 -39.57 -24.77
C TYR A 178 14.83 -39.37 -23.34
N TYR A 179 15.10 -40.33 -22.47
CA TYR A 179 14.70 -40.32 -21.06
C TYR A 179 15.96 -40.26 -20.17
N PRO A 180 16.35 -39.08 -19.65
CA PRO A 180 17.56 -38.95 -18.84
C PRO A 180 17.42 -39.57 -17.45
N SER A 181 18.57 -39.82 -16.84
CA SER A 181 18.73 -40.16 -15.42
C SER A 181 18.80 -38.91 -14.54
N ASP A 182 18.66 -39.08 -13.23
CA ASP A 182 18.90 -37.99 -12.29
C ASP A 182 20.36 -37.52 -12.35
N ASN A 183 20.57 -36.20 -12.24
CA ASN A 183 21.87 -35.53 -12.34
C ASN A 183 22.57 -35.65 -13.71
N GLU A 184 21.84 -36.02 -14.75
CA GLU A 184 22.41 -36.17 -16.09
C GLU A 184 22.55 -34.82 -16.81
N THR A 185 23.71 -34.62 -17.44
CA THR A 185 23.96 -33.52 -18.37
C THR A 185 23.92 -34.01 -19.81
N ILE A 186 23.08 -33.38 -20.63
CA ILE A 186 22.98 -33.59 -22.07
C ILE A 186 23.66 -32.38 -22.74
N TYR A 187 24.82 -32.61 -23.34
CA TYR A 187 25.65 -31.56 -23.93
C TYR A 187 25.65 -31.67 -25.46
N LEU A 188 25.11 -30.65 -26.15
CA LEU A 188 25.12 -30.52 -27.60
C LEU A 188 26.18 -29.48 -28.01
N ASP A 189 27.33 -29.93 -28.52
CA ASP A 189 28.43 -29.03 -28.89
C ASP A 189 28.16 -28.28 -30.21
N GLY A 190 28.94 -27.24 -30.47
CA GLY A 190 28.87 -26.45 -31.69
C GLY A 190 29.02 -27.33 -32.93
N GLY A 191 28.04 -27.28 -33.83
CA GLY A 191 27.98 -28.12 -35.01
C GLY A 191 27.27 -29.46 -34.83
N ALA A 192 26.79 -29.79 -33.62
CA ALA A 192 25.90 -30.93 -33.42
C ALA A 192 24.50 -30.62 -33.93
N TRP A 193 23.92 -31.55 -34.70
CA TRP A 193 22.52 -31.57 -35.11
C TRP A 193 21.89 -32.86 -34.59
N VAL A 194 21.15 -32.79 -33.50
CA VAL A 194 20.61 -33.95 -32.79
C VAL A 194 19.11 -34.06 -33.03
N LYS A 195 18.67 -35.17 -33.60
CA LYS A 195 17.28 -35.44 -33.94
C LYS A 195 16.56 -36.18 -32.81
N GLY A 196 15.39 -35.69 -32.43
CA GLY A 196 14.56 -36.27 -31.37
C GLY A 196 14.18 -35.26 -30.29
N ASN A 197 13.72 -35.76 -29.15
CA ASN A 197 13.30 -34.94 -28.01
C ASN A 197 13.79 -35.51 -26.67
N ILE A 198 13.58 -34.74 -25.60
CA ILE A 198 14.02 -35.06 -24.24
C ILE A 198 12.82 -35.00 -23.29
N ILE A 199 12.57 -36.10 -22.58
CA ILE A 199 11.47 -36.25 -21.62
C ILE A 199 12.06 -36.51 -20.23
N SER A 200 12.22 -35.44 -19.44
CA SER A 200 12.81 -35.46 -18.10
C SER A 200 11.78 -35.41 -16.97
N THR A 201 10.51 -35.72 -17.27
CA THR A 201 9.43 -35.80 -16.27
C THR A 201 9.81 -36.70 -15.10
N GLY A 202 9.72 -36.14 -13.89
CA GLY A 202 10.03 -36.83 -12.63
C GLY A 202 11.52 -37.01 -12.35
N LYS A 203 12.41 -36.35 -13.10
CA LYS A 203 13.86 -36.38 -12.90
C LYS A 203 14.35 -35.17 -12.13
N THR A 204 15.48 -35.35 -11.43
CA THR A 204 16.13 -34.33 -10.61
C THR A 204 17.43 -33.86 -11.27
N ASN A 205 17.68 -32.55 -11.26
CA ASN A 205 18.91 -31.91 -11.72
C ASN A 205 19.37 -32.33 -13.13
N VAL A 206 18.45 -32.34 -14.11
CA VAL A 206 18.78 -32.59 -15.52
C VAL A 206 19.26 -31.30 -16.17
N GLN A 207 20.40 -31.33 -16.85
CA GLN A 207 20.98 -30.16 -17.51
C GLN A 207 21.08 -30.39 -19.02
N ILE A 208 20.47 -29.51 -19.82
CA ILE A 208 20.54 -29.55 -21.28
C ILE A 208 21.29 -28.30 -21.73
N MET A 209 22.47 -28.45 -22.34
CA MET A 209 23.34 -27.31 -22.60
C MET A 209 24.20 -27.42 -23.87
N GLY A 210 24.77 -26.28 -24.26
CA GLY A 210 25.72 -26.15 -25.36
C GLY A 210 25.12 -25.39 -26.56
N PRO A 211 25.92 -25.01 -27.56
CA PRO A 211 25.43 -24.22 -28.70
C PRO A 211 24.86 -25.06 -29.86
N GLY A 212 24.78 -26.38 -29.70
CA GLY A 212 24.25 -27.30 -30.70
C GLY A 212 22.74 -27.21 -30.91
N ILE A 213 22.25 -28.01 -31.85
CA ILE A 213 20.87 -27.97 -32.35
C ILE A 213 20.12 -29.25 -31.95
N LEU A 214 18.93 -29.10 -31.38
CA LEU A 214 17.93 -30.15 -31.18
C LEU A 214 16.81 -30.01 -32.23
N SER A 215 16.53 -31.06 -32.98
CA SER A 215 15.67 -31.03 -34.17
C SER A 215 14.49 -31.99 -34.06
N GLY A 216 13.28 -31.46 -34.29
CA GLY A 216 12.03 -32.23 -34.35
C GLY A 216 11.69 -32.77 -35.74
N ASP A 217 12.62 -32.67 -36.71
CA ASP A 217 12.40 -33.00 -38.12
C ASP A 217 12.07 -34.46 -38.43
N LEU A 218 12.14 -35.36 -37.44
CA LEU A 218 11.75 -36.77 -37.56
C LEU A 218 10.23 -36.98 -37.67
N TRP A 219 9.44 -36.05 -37.13
CA TRP A 219 8.01 -36.23 -36.97
C TRP A 219 7.21 -35.26 -37.83
N ASP A 220 6.13 -35.78 -38.42
CA ASP A 220 5.14 -34.97 -39.12
C ASP A 220 4.22 -34.29 -38.09
N ALA A 221 4.20 -32.96 -38.11
CA ALA A 221 3.48 -32.18 -37.12
C ALA A 221 1.95 -32.42 -37.18
N GLN A 222 1.39 -32.56 -38.37
CA GLN A 222 -0.05 -32.81 -38.52
C GLN A 222 -0.44 -34.15 -37.89
N THR A 223 0.38 -35.18 -38.11
CA THR A 223 0.21 -36.50 -37.52
C THR A 223 0.28 -36.44 -36.00
N VAL A 224 1.27 -35.74 -35.44
CA VAL A 224 1.43 -35.56 -33.99
C VAL A 224 0.22 -34.83 -33.39
N GLN A 225 -0.24 -33.74 -34.00
CA GLN A 225 -1.38 -32.96 -33.53
C GLN A 225 -2.69 -33.76 -33.56
N ASN A 226 -2.84 -34.67 -34.52
CA ASN A 226 -4.00 -35.56 -34.60
C ASN A 226 -4.04 -36.63 -33.50
N LEU A 227 -2.96 -36.85 -32.74
CA LEU A 227 -2.95 -37.78 -31.59
C LEU A 227 -3.78 -37.26 -30.41
N GLY A 228 -4.17 -35.99 -30.43
CA GLY A 228 -4.81 -35.32 -29.31
C GLY A 228 -3.85 -35.06 -28.16
N TRP A 229 -4.33 -34.30 -27.17
CA TRP A 229 -3.49 -33.73 -26.11
C TRP A 229 -2.61 -34.73 -25.36
N THR A 230 -3.17 -35.88 -24.95
CA THR A 230 -2.42 -36.90 -24.21
C THR A 230 -1.34 -37.56 -25.07
N GLY A 231 -1.63 -37.81 -26.36
CA GLY A 231 -0.67 -38.43 -27.28
C GLY A 231 0.42 -37.48 -27.76
N MET A 232 0.17 -36.17 -27.79
CA MET A 232 1.16 -35.16 -28.20
C MET A 232 2.29 -34.95 -27.20
N GLN A 233 2.08 -35.22 -25.90
CA GLN A 233 3.06 -34.94 -24.84
C GLN A 233 4.39 -35.66 -25.06
N ASP A 234 4.35 -36.87 -25.63
CA ASP A 234 5.56 -37.64 -25.95
C ASP A 234 6.41 -36.99 -27.06
N TYR A 235 5.89 -35.97 -27.75
CA TYR A 235 6.55 -35.29 -28.87
C TYR A 235 6.96 -33.84 -28.57
N PHE A 236 6.83 -33.40 -27.31
CA PHE A 236 7.32 -32.09 -26.89
C PHE A 236 8.86 -32.11 -26.93
N MET A 237 9.50 -31.08 -27.48
CA MET A 237 10.96 -31.12 -27.69
C MET A 237 11.73 -31.25 -26.38
N ILE A 238 11.28 -30.55 -25.33
CA ILE A 238 11.73 -30.70 -23.95
C ILE A 238 10.52 -30.74 -23.03
N TYR A 239 10.26 -31.89 -22.43
CA TYR A 239 9.16 -32.12 -21.49
C TYR A 239 9.69 -32.45 -20.08
N ALA A 240 9.67 -31.45 -19.19
CA ALA A 240 10.30 -31.59 -17.88
C ALA A 240 9.35 -31.98 -16.74
N ALA A 241 8.06 -31.70 -16.85
CA ALA A 241 7.06 -32.10 -15.87
C ALA A 241 5.63 -32.00 -16.38
N SER A 242 4.75 -32.84 -15.81
CA SER A 242 3.30 -32.77 -15.97
C SER A 242 2.69 -31.49 -15.38
N TYR A 243 1.39 -31.28 -15.57
CA TYR A 243 0.64 -30.07 -15.16
C TYR A 243 0.87 -29.65 -13.71
N GLY A 244 1.02 -28.35 -13.48
CA GLY A 244 1.10 -27.77 -12.14
C GLY A 244 2.40 -28.08 -11.36
N VAL A 245 3.38 -28.72 -12.00
CA VAL A 245 4.67 -29.09 -11.38
C VAL A 245 5.82 -28.52 -12.20
N VAL A 246 6.83 -27.98 -11.53
CA VAL A 246 8.07 -27.51 -12.16
C VAL A 246 9.02 -28.70 -12.23
N GLY A 247 9.49 -29.06 -13.42
CA GLY A 247 10.54 -30.05 -13.57
C GLY A 247 11.90 -29.47 -13.18
N ASP A 248 12.74 -30.22 -12.48
CA ASP A 248 14.10 -29.80 -12.12
C ASP A 248 15.06 -30.01 -13.31
N THR A 249 14.73 -29.36 -14.42
CA THR A 249 15.48 -29.37 -15.68
C THR A 249 15.87 -27.95 -16.07
N THR A 250 17.13 -27.74 -16.42
CA THR A 250 17.66 -26.44 -16.89
C THR A 250 18.11 -26.53 -18.34
N VAL A 251 17.78 -25.53 -19.15
CA VAL A 251 18.14 -25.47 -20.57
C VAL A 251 19.04 -24.26 -20.83
N SER A 252 20.19 -24.44 -21.48
CA SER A 252 21.13 -23.33 -21.72
C SER A 252 21.79 -23.35 -23.10
N GLY A 253 21.68 -22.25 -23.84
CA GLY A 253 22.44 -22.00 -25.07
C GLY A 253 22.01 -22.75 -26.35
N ILE A 254 21.28 -23.86 -26.22
CA ILE A 254 20.91 -24.70 -27.37
C ILE A 254 19.95 -23.98 -28.33
N THR A 255 19.85 -24.50 -29.56
CA THR A 255 18.83 -24.08 -30.53
C THR A 255 17.88 -25.24 -30.82
N ILE A 256 16.57 -25.01 -30.72
CA ILE A 256 15.51 -25.97 -31.03
C ILE A 256 14.89 -25.58 -32.37
N VAL A 257 14.76 -26.54 -33.28
CA VAL A 257 14.21 -26.30 -34.62
C VAL A 257 13.17 -27.34 -34.98
N ASP A 258 12.24 -26.95 -35.86
CA ASP A 258 11.26 -27.83 -36.51
C ASP A 258 10.44 -28.68 -35.56
N SER A 259 10.10 -28.13 -34.40
CA SER A 259 9.27 -28.84 -33.43
C SER A 259 7.93 -29.27 -34.06
N PRO A 260 7.48 -30.52 -33.86
CA PRO A 260 6.16 -30.94 -34.29
C PRO A 260 5.04 -30.35 -33.40
N THR A 261 5.37 -29.89 -32.18
CA THR A 261 4.44 -29.29 -31.20
C THR A 261 5.21 -28.41 -30.17
N PHE A 262 4.87 -28.41 -28.87
CA PHE A 262 5.48 -27.60 -27.82
C PHE A 262 7.01 -27.74 -27.81
N ASN A 263 7.72 -26.61 -27.67
CA ASN A 263 9.19 -26.61 -27.68
C ASN A 263 9.74 -26.88 -26.28
N VAL A 264 9.56 -25.97 -25.33
CA VAL A 264 10.10 -26.10 -23.97
C VAL A 264 8.96 -26.01 -22.96
N TYR A 265 8.73 -27.07 -22.19
CA TYR A 265 7.58 -27.20 -21.30
C TYR A 265 7.95 -27.52 -19.85
N ASN A 266 7.46 -26.68 -18.90
CA ASN A 266 7.61 -26.80 -17.45
C ASN A 266 9.06 -26.94 -16.93
N VAL A 267 10.03 -26.26 -17.55
CA VAL A 267 11.42 -26.28 -17.07
C VAL A 267 11.63 -25.39 -15.85
N LYS A 268 12.63 -25.71 -15.03
CA LYS A 268 13.07 -24.84 -13.93
C LYS A 268 13.65 -23.54 -14.47
N SER A 269 14.49 -23.62 -15.49
CA SER A 269 15.02 -22.43 -16.14
C SER A 269 15.42 -22.65 -17.59
N ALA A 270 15.40 -21.57 -18.37
CA ALA A 270 15.95 -21.50 -19.71
C ALA A 270 16.79 -20.23 -19.88
N TYR A 271 18.05 -20.38 -20.28
CA TYR A 271 18.99 -19.25 -20.43
C TYR A 271 19.65 -19.25 -21.80
N SER A 272 19.62 -18.15 -22.54
CA SER A 272 20.27 -18.04 -23.86
C SER A 272 19.84 -19.10 -24.89
N ALA A 273 18.75 -19.81 -24.64
CA ALA A 273 18.20 -20.84 -25.53
C ALA A 273 17.40 -20.19 -26.66
N LYS A 274 17.30 -20.90 -27.79
CA LYS A 274 16.64 -20.41 -29.00
C LYS A 274 15.61 -21.41 -29.53
N VAL A 275 14.47 -20.92 -30.01
CA VAL A 275 13.43 -21.70 -30.68
C VAL A 275 13.18 -21.11 -32.08
N LEU A 276 13.22 -21.95 -33.11
CA LEU A 276 12.97 -21.60 -34.51
C LEU A 276 12.06 -22.64 -35.16
N SER A 277 10.77 -22.57 -34.84
CA SER A 277 9.73 -23.52 -35.26
C SER A 277 8.45 -22.82 -35.76
N PRO A 278 8.51 -21.91 -36.75
CA PRO A 278 7.36 -21.08 -37.15
C PRO A 278 6.30 -21.81 -38.02
N TRP A 279 6.46 -23.11 -38.29
CA TRP A 279 5.73 -23.80 -39.36
C TRP A 279 4.37 -24.37 -38.97
N HIS A 280 4.12 -24.55 -37.67
CA HIS A 280 3.00 -25.34 -37.16
C HIS A 280 2.35 -24.66 -35.95
N ALA A 281 1.04 -24.87 -35.77
CA ALA A 281 0.31 -24.46 -34.57
C ALA A 281 0.72 -25.31 -33.35
N GLN A 282 0.35 -24.89 -32.14
CA GLN A 282 0.67 -25.58 -30.88
C GLN A 282 2.18 -25.76 -30.67
N THR A 283 2.97 -24.81 -31.18
CA THR A 283 4.43 -24.76 -31.05
C THR A 283 4.85 -23.73 -30.03
N ASP A 284 4.22 -23.71 -28.88
CA ASP A 284 4.53 -22.76 -27.81
C ASP A 284 6.04 -22.74 -27.50
N GLY A 285 6.61 -21.53 -27.38
CA GLY A 285 8.05 -21.31 -27.35
C GLY A 285 8.69 -21.74 -26.04
N PHE A 286 8.61 -20.90 -25.02
CA PHE A 286 9.18 -21.19 -23.70
C PHE A 286 8.13 -21.17 -22.60
N ASN A 287 8.15 -22.23 -21.80
CA ASN A 287 7.35 -22.37 -20.59
C ASN A 287 8.24 -22.89 -19.44
N GLY A 288 8.28 -22.14 -18.34
CA GLY A 288 9.12 -22.45 -17.18
C GLY A 288 9.07 -21.38 -16.10
N VAL A 289 9.90 -21.53 -15.07
CA VAL A 289 9.93 -20.63 -13.91
C VAL A 289 10.85 -19.42 -14.13
N ASP A 290 12.08 -19.64 -14.58
CA ASP A 290 13.06 -18.55 -14.81
C ASP A 290 13.61 -18.60 -16.24
N ILE A 291 13.11 -17.70 -17.08
CA ILE A 291 13.46 -17.60 -18.50
C ILE A 291 14.22 -16.28 -18.69
N ASP A 292 15.48 -16.35 -19.14
CA ASP A 292 16.31 -15.16 -19.32
C ASP A 292 17.11 -15.22 -20.60
N GLN A 293 17.19 -14.08 -21.29
CA GLN A 293 17.96 -13.92 -22.51
C GLN A 293 17.63 -14.96 -23.58
N VAL A 294 16.37 -15.38 -23.76
CA VAL A 294 16.03 -16.36 -24.80
C VAL A 294 15.60 -15.69 -26.09
N PHE A 295 15.59 -16.46 -27.19
CA PHE A 295 14.95 -16.05 -28.44
C PHE A 295 13.92 -17.09 -28.89
N ALA A 296 12.73 -16.66 -29.27
CA ALA A 296 11.72 -17.57 -29.80
C ALA A 296 11.08 -17.00 -31.07
N PHE A 297 11.02 -17.82 -32.12
CA PHE A 297 10.21 -17.59 -33.29
C PHE A 297 9.48 -18.89 -33.64
N ASN A 298 8.18 -18.90 -33.38
CA ASN A 298 7.32 -20.07 -33.44
C ASN A 298 5.93 -19.69 -33.95
N GLY A 299 5.13 -20.71 -34.30
CA GLY A 299 3.82 -20.52 -34.92
C GLY A 299 2.69 -20.20 -33.93
N ASP A 300 2.93 -20.29 -32.63
CA ASP A 300 1.90 -20.10 -31.60
C ASP A 300 2.39 -19.15 -30.51
N THR A 301 2.01 -19.34 -29.24
CA THR A 301 2.43 -18.40 -28.19
C THR A 301 3.95 -18.42 -28.01
N THR A 302 4.58 -17.24 -28.06
CA THR A 302 6.03 -17.14 -28.00
C THR A 302 6.57 -17.38 -26.59
N PHE A 303 5.97 -16.73 -25.59
CA PHE A 303 6.34 -16.90 -24.19
C PHE A 303 5.12 -17.18 -23.32
N ASN A 304 5.21 -18.26 -22.54
CA ASN A 304 4.15 -18.70 -21.65
C ASN A 304 4.60 -18.58 -20.21
N ALA A 305 3.89 -17.76 -19.46
CA ALA A 305 4.07 -17.63 -18.02
C ALA A 305 2.82 -18.18 -17.30
N TYR A 306 2.58 -19.48 -17.46
CA TYR A 306 1.56 -20.22 -16.72
C TYR A 306 1.98 -21.68 -16.54
N MET A 307 1.42 -22.37 -15.55
CA MET A 307 1.76 -23.75 -15.24
C MET A 307 0.52 -24.65 -15.30
N GLY A 308 -0.01 -24.88 -16.50
CA GLY A 308 -1.14 -25.79 -16.69
C GLY A 308 -2.09 -25.36 -17.80
N TYR A 309 -1.91 -25.89 -19.00
CA TYR A 309 -2.75 -25.56 -20.15
C TYR A 309 -4.13 -26.25 -20.11
N TRP A 310 -4.26 -27.41 -19.42
CA TRP A 310 -5.46 -28.29 -19.49
C TRP A 310 -5.87 -29.04 -18.21
N SER A 311 -5.29 -28.77 -17.04
CA SER A 311 -5.62 -29.53 -15.82
C SER A 311 -5.81 -28.63 -14.61
N PRO A 312 -6.79 -28.94 -13.76
CA PRO A 312 -6.85 -28.41 -12.41
C PRO A 312 -5.50 -28.53 -11.70
N ILE A 313 -4.91 -27.41 -11.25
CA ILE A 313 -3.82 -27.47 -10.27
C ILE A 313 -4.49 -27.80 -8.93
N THR A 314 -4.37 -29.04 -8.46
CA THR A 314 -5.03 -29.50 -7.23
C THR A 314 -4.27 -29.15 -5.95
N ASN A 315 -3.06 -28.59 -6.07
CA ASN A 315 -2.16 -28.33 -4.95
C ASN A 315 -1.73 -26.85 -4.92
N SER A 316 -1.78 -26.23 -3.75
CA SER A 316 -1.38 -24.84 -3.53
C SER A 316 0.14 -24.67 -3.58
N TYR A 317 0.69 -24.24 -4.72
CA TYR A 317 2.11 -23.88 -4.85
C TYR A 317 2.26 -22.39 -5.15
N SER A 318 2.99 -21.64 -4.33
CA SER A 318 3.44 -20.30 -4.74
C SER A 318 4.47 -20.45 -5.86
N ILE A 319 4.12 -20.01 -7.06
CA ILE A 319 4.99 -20.07 -8.25
C ILE A 319 5.23 -18.64 -8.70
N ASN A 320 6.50 -18.26 -8.77
CA ASN A 320 6.94 -16.97 -9.26
C ASN A 320 7.63 -17.18 -10.60
N THR A 321 6.99 -16.79 -11.68
CA THR A 321 7.59 -16.86 -13.03
C THR A 321 8.33 -15.58 -13.35
N ARG A 322 9.45 -15.70 -14.04
CA ARG A 322 10.27 -14.59 -14.51
C ARG A 322 10.62 -14.80 -15.98
N LEU A 323 10.38 -13.78 -16.78
CA LEU A 323 10.84 -13.68 -18.18
C LEU A 323 11.61 -12.38 -18.35
N THR A 324 12.91 -12.45 -18.60
CA THR A 324 13.73 -11.24 -18.76
C THR A 324 14.64 -11.22 -19.97
N ASN A 325 14.96 -10.00 -20.44
CA ASN A 325 16.02 -9.73 -21.44
C ASN A 325 15.88 -10.52 -22.76
N SER A 326 14.66 -10.85 -23.15
CA SER A 326 14.38 -11.80 -24.22
C SER A 326 13.84 -11.12 -25.47
N PHE A 327 13.92 -11.82 -26.61
CA PHE A 327 13.42 -11.31 -27.89
C PHE A 327 12.55 -12.35 -28.59
N GLY A 328 11.31 -11.98 -28.91
CA GLY A 328 10.34 -12.86 -29.56
C GLY A 328 9.95 -12.39 -30.96
N GLY A 329 9.85 -13.32 -31.89
CA GLY A 329 9.04 -13.18 -33.10
C GLY A 329 7.74 -13.95 -32.93
N THR A 330 6.59 -13.31 -33.18
CA THR A 330 5.29 -13.98 -33.03
C THR A 330 4.42 -13.85 -34.27
N THR A 331 3.67 -14.91 -34.55
CA THR A 331 2.54 -14.95 -35.49
C THR A 331 1.19 -15.04 -34.77
N ASN A 332 1.20 -15.16 -33.44
CA ASN A 332 0.01 -15.25 -32.57
C ASN A 332 0.20 -14.34 -31.33
N ASN A 333 0.04 -14.87 -30.12
CA ASN A 333 0.29 -14.15 -28.88
C ASN A 333 1.80 -14.08 -28.61
N ALA A 334 2.31 -12.91 -28.23
CA ALA A 334 3.71 -12.78 -27.83
C ALA A 334 3.91 -13.29 -26.39
N VAL A 335 3.03 -12.87 -25.49
CA VAL A 335 3.01 -13.32 -24.10
C VAL A 335 1.60 -13.75 -23.74
N PHE A 336 1.47 -14.99 -23.28
CA PHE A 336 0.24 -15.49 -22.69
C PHE A 336 0.43 -15.81 -21.21
N LEU A 337 -0.52 -15.33 -20.42
CA LEU A 337 -0.57 -15.49 -18.97
C LEU A 337 -1.93 -16.04 -18.58
N GLY A 338 -1.88 -17.11 -17.80
CA GLY A 338 -3.05 -17.82 -17.31
C GLY A 338 -3.29 -19.16 -18.00
N GLY A 339 -4.42 -19.80 -17.74
CA GLY A 339 -4.76 -21.10 -18.32
C GLY A 339 -6.16 -21.07 -18.89
N PHE A 340 -6.38 -21.68 -20.06
CA PHE A 340 -7.68 -21.73 -20.71
C PHE A 340 -8.76 -22.34 -19.78
N TYR A 341 -8.41 -23.29 -18.92
CA TYR A 341 -9.36 -24.10 -18.14
C TYR A 341 -9.49 -23.72 -16.65
N GLY A 342 -8.99 -22.54 -16.29
CA GLY A 342 -8.99 -22.05 -14.92
C GLY A 342 -7.96 -22.74 -14.01
N ASN A 343 -7.49 -22.02 -12.99
CA ASN A 343 -6.47 -22.50 -12.05
C ASN A 343 -7.06 -22.77 -10.65
N PRO A 344 -7.52 -24.01 -10.34
CA PRO A 344 -8.22 -24.35 -9.09
C PRO A 344 -7.44 -24.31 -7.77
N GLY A 345 -6.19 -23.85 -7.70
CA GLY A 345 -5.39 -24.13 -6.50
C GLY A 345 -4.40 -23.08 -6.01
N ASN A 346 -4.15 -22.00 -6.75
CA ASN A 346 -3.03 -21.12 -6.43
C ASN A 346 -3.44 -19.76 -5.85
N THR A 347 -3.17 -19.56 -4.56
CA THR A 347 -3.37 -18.29 -3.85
C THR A 347 -2.31 -17.22 -4.16
N ASN A 348 -1.14 -17.60 -4.70
CA ASN A 348 0.06 -16.75 -4.82
C ASN A 348 0.85 -17.02 -6.11
N PHE A 349 0.19 -17.03 -7.27
CA PHE A 349 0.91 -16.99 -8.54
C PHE A 349 1.37 -15.55 -8.83
N THR A 350 2.67 -15.34 -8.99
CA THR A 350 3.21 -14.06 -9.47
C THR A 350 3.98 -14.24 -10.76
N SER A 351 3.96 -13.22 -11.62
CA SER A 351 4.76 -13.19 -12.84
C SER A 351 5.43 -11.84 -12.98
N THR A 352 6.70 -11.88 -13.37
CA THR A 352 7.48 -10.71 -13.77
C THR A 352 7.97 -10.89 -15.20
N VAL A 353 7.54 -10.00 -16.08
CA VAL A 353 8.13 -9.84 -17.42
C VAL A 353 8.85 -8.50 -17.45
N ASP A 354 10.14 -8.53 -17.75
CA ASP A 354 10.95 -7.31 -17.81
C ASP A 354 11.89 -7.33 -19.02
N ASN A 355 12.04 -6.20 -19.69
CA ASN A 355 12.98 -6.02 -20.78
C ASN A 355 12.75 -7.02 -21.92
N LEU A 356 11.54 -7.02 -22.47
CA LEU A 356 11.13 -7.91 -23.56
C LEU A 356 10.96 -7.12 -24.85
N ASP A 357 11.60 -7.58 -25.91
CA ASP A 357 11.37 -7.08 -27.26
C ASP A 357 10.53 -8.10 -28.04
N ILE A 358 9.59 -7.61 -28.85
CA ILE A 358 8.75 -8.44 -29.72
C ILE A 358 8.74 -7.83 -31.11
N LYS A 359 8.97 -8.64 -32.15
CA LYS A 359 8.68 -8.29 -33.54
C LYS A 359 7.44 -9.07 -33.98
N THR A 360 6.38 -8.37 -34.34
CA THR A 360 5.18 -9.01 -34.90
C THR A 360 5.39 -9.31 -36.37
N TYR A 361 4.88 -10.46 -36.79
CA TYR A 361 4.87 -10.85 -38.19
C TYR A 361 3.47 -10.67 -38.76
N ASN A 362 3.38 -9.95 -39.88
CA ASN A 362 2.11 -9.50 -40.45
C ASN A 362 1.35 -10.69 -41.04
N ASP A 363 0.39 -11.24 -40.29
CA ASP A 363 -0.59 -12.16 -40.83
C ASP A 363 -1.96 -11.47 -40.98
N ASN A 364 -2.42 -11.42 -42.23
CA ASN A 364 -3.72 -10.88 -42.60
C ASN A 364 -4.85 -11.94 -42.53
N SER A 365 -4.57 -13.21 -42.23
CA SER A 365 -5.60 -14.22 -41.98
C SER A 365 -5.91 -14.33 -40.49
N PHE A 366 -6.47 -13.24 -39.93
CA PHE A 366 -7.05 -13.30 -38.60
C PHE A 366 -8.27 -14.22 -38.60
N VAL A 367 -8.38 -15.03 -37.55
CA VAL A 367 -9.47 -15.98 -37.31
C VAL A 367 -10.84 -15.33 -37.61
N PRO A 368 -11.74 -15.96 -38.38
CA PRO A 368 -13.07 -15.41 -38.64
C PRO A 368 -13.81 -15.15 -37.32
N TYR A 369 -14.47 -13.99 -37.29
CA TYR A 369 -15.25 -13.45 -36.19
C TYR A 369 -16.13 -14.54 -35.52
N GLY A 370 -15.94 -14.78 -34.22
CA GLY A 370 -16.72 -15.74 -33.43
C GLY A 370 -15.94 -16.91 -32.82
N ALA A 371 -14.64 -17.04 -33.07
CA ALA A 371 -13.79 -17.96 -32.32
C ALA A 371 -13.48 -17.38 -30.93
N PRO A 372 -13.53 -18.18 -29.85
CA PRO A 372 -13.32 -17.67 -28.50
C PRO A 372 -11.87 -17.21 -28.19
N HIS A 373 -10.93 -17.38 -29.15
CA HIS A 373 -9.55 -16.90 -29.12
C HIS A 373 -9.40 -15.64 -29.99
N GLU A 374 -9.28 -14.46 -29.38
CA GLU A 374 -8.85 -13.26 -30.09
C GLU A 374 -7.36 -13.05 -29.83
N PRO A 375 -6.46 -13.18 -30.82
CA PRO A 375 -5.03 -12.92 -30.63
C PRO A 375 -4.80 -11.51 -30.11
N SER A 376 -3.84 -11.37 -29.18
CA SER A 376 -3.35 -10.08 -28.70
C SER A 376 -1.86 -10.18 -28.43
N VAL A 377 -1.15 -9.05 -28.43
CA VAL A 377 0.29 -9.12 -28.14
C VAL A 377 0.52 -9.60 -26.71
N PHE A 378 -0.25 -9.03 -25.76
CA PHE A 378 -0.30 -9.47 -24.37
C PHE A 378 -1.69 -9.99 -24.03
N GLN A 379 -1.79 -11.30 -23.89
CA GLN A 379 -3.01 -11.95 -23.47
C GLN A 379 -2.89 -12.40 -22.02
N VAL A 380 -3.80 -11.92 -21.19
CA VAL A 380 -3.90 -12.28 -19.77
C VAL A 380 -5.32 -12.76 -19.52
N TRP A 381 -5.48 -14.07 -19.45
CA TRP A 381 -6.75 -14.70 -19.17
C TRP A 381 -6.72 -15.28 -17.78
N VAL A 382 -7.40 -14.59 -16.88
CA VAL A 382 -7.53 -15.04 -15.51
C VAL A 382 -8.89 -15.69 -15.38
N GLY A 383 -8.91 -16.89 -14.86
CA GLY A 383 -10.13 -17.62 -14.64
C GLY A 383 -9.82 -18.64 -13.58
N THR A 384 -10.70 -18.77 -12.60
CA THR A 384 -10.60 -19.86 -11.63
C THR A 384 -11.98 -20.44 -11.46
N ASN A 385 -12.07 -21.62 -10.86
CA ASN A 385 -13.33 -22.24 -10.45
C ASN A 385 -13.51 -22.17 -8.92
N ASP A 386 -12.80 -21.27 -8.24
CA ASP A 386 -12.91 -21.03 -6.80
C ASP A 386 -12.82 -19.52 -6.49
N SER A 387 -13.86 -18.99 -5.84
CA SER A 387 -13.96 -17.55 -5.51
C SER A 387 -12.83 -17.03 -4.60
N THR A 388 -12.06 -17.91 -3.98
CA THR A 388 -10.94 -17.58 -3.09
C THR A 388 -9.67 -17.23 -3.86
N TYR A 389 -9.53 -17.67 -5.12
CA TYR A 389 -8.30 -17.53 -5.90
C TYR A 389 -8.37 -16.41 -6.94
N GLY A 390 -7.22 -15.84 -7.26
CA GLY A 390 -7.08 -14.84 -8.31
C GLY A 390 -5.64 -14.40 -8.46
N TYR A 391 -5.30 -13.86 -9.62
CA TYR A 391 -3.92 -13.44 -9.91
C TYR A 391 -3.61 -12.19 -9.10
N ARG A 392 -2.44 -12.17 -8.47
CA ARG A 392 -1.98 -11.06 -7.63
C ARG A 392 -0.56 -10.65 -8.00
N ASN A 393 -0.24 -9.37 -7.85
CA ASN A 393 1.13 -8.86 -7.95
C ASN A 393 1.82 -9.22 -9.28
N GLN A 394 1.17 -8.94 -10.40
CA GLN A 394 1.77 -9.17 -11.72
C GLN A 394 2.51 -7.91 -12.19
N ILE A 395 3.73 -8.07 -12.70
CA ILE A 395 4.55 -6.93 -13.15
C ILE A 395 5.01 -7.20 -14.59
N TYR A 396 4.55 -6.35 -15.51
CA TYR A 396 4.95 -6.36 -16.92
C TYR A 396 5.57 -5.00 -17.23
N GLN A 397 6.87 -4.99 -17.50
CA GLN A 397 7.57 -3.73 -17.68
C GLN A 397 8.65 -3.74 -18.74
N ASN A 398 8.91 -2.55 -19.29
CA ASN A 398 9.94 -2.35 -20.31
C ASN A 398 9.75 -3.32 -21.48
N ILE A 399 8.61 -3.21 -22.15
CA ILE A 399 8.23 -4.11 -23.25
C ILE A 399 8.08 -3.28 -24.51
N ARG A 400 8.72 -3.71 -25.60
CA ARG A 400 8.70 -2.98 -26.88
C ARG A 400 8.24 -3.91 -27.98
N ILE A 401 7.24 -3.48 -28.72
CA ILE A 401 6.61 -4.26 -29.78
C ILE A 401 6.80 -3.51 -31.09
N GLU A 402 7.48 -4.16 -32.03
CA GLU A 402 7.85 -3.64 -33.35
C GLU A 402 7.02 -4.30 -34.45
N GLY A 403 6.71 -3.54 -35.51
CA GLY A 403 6.04 -4.06 -36.70
C GLY A 403 4.61 -3.55 -36.87
N ASN A 404 3.93 -4.05 -37.91
CA ASN A 404 2.52 -3.76 -38.14
C ASN A 404 1.68 -4.82 -37.42
N VAL A 405 0.75 -4.41 -36.55
CA VAL A 405 0.08 -5.32 -35.62
C VAL A 405 -1.42 -5.35 -35.93
N ASN A 406 -1.92 -6.45 -36.49
CA ASN A 406 -3.36 -6.65 -36.72
C ASN A 406 -4.13 -7.12 -35.45
N ALA A 407 -3.56 -6.89 -34.27
CA ALA A 407 -4.00 -7.42 -32.99
C ALA A 407 -3.97 -6.33 -31.89
N PRO A 408 -4.90 -6.36 -30.93
CA PRO A 408 -4.84 -5.47 -29.77
C PRO A 408 -3.55 -5.66 -28.95
N LEU A 409 -3.11 -4.59 -28.29
CA LEU A 409 -1.96 -4.63 -27.39
C LEU A 409 -2.22 -5.53 -26.18
N LEU A 410 -3.35 -5.31 -25.50
CA LEU A 410 -3.70 -5.97 -24.25
C LEU A 410 -5.08 -6.64 -24.35
N GLN A 411 -5.17 -7.89 -23.93
CA GLN A 411 -6.44 -8.53 -23.58
C GLN A 411 -6.37 -9.07 -22.15
N LEU A 412 -6.98 -8.34 -21.24
CA LEU A 412 -7.11 -8.73 -19.84
C LEU A 412 -8.57 -9.14 -19.58
N MET A 413 -8.82 -10.45 -19.57
CA MET A 413 -10.17 -11.00 -19.46
C MET A 413 -10.29 -11.90 -18.22
N ASN A 414 -11.34 -11.69 -17.42
CA ASN A 414 -11.73 -12.68 -16.42
C ASN A 414 -12.64 -13.73 -17.10
N ARG A 415 -12.09 -14.87 -17.51
CA ARG A 415 -12.75 -15.87 -18.37
C ARG A 415 -12.15 -17.27 -18.17
N VAL A 416 -13.01 -18.30 -18.23
CA VAL A 416 -12.63 -19.72 -18.29
C VAL A 416 -13.25 -20.36 -19.53
N TYR A 417 -12.49 -21.23 -20.23
CA TYR A 417 -13.03 -22.10 -21.28
C TYR A 417 -13.78 -23.28 -20.67
N PRO A 418 -14.92 -23.68 -21.26
CA PRO A 418 -15.59 -24.91 -20.86
C PRO A 418 -14.70 -26.13 -21.12
N VAL A 419 -14.85 -27.17 -20.28
CA VAL A 419 -14.06 -28.42 -20.22
C VAL A 419 -13.95 -29.16 -21.57
N SER A 420 -14.78 -28.83 -22.57
CA SER A 420 -14.69 -29.36 -23.94
C SER A 420 -14.46 -28.25 -24.98
N TRP A 421 -13.47 -28.47 -25.85
CA TRP A 421 -13.20 -27.63 -27.02
C TRP A 421 -14.48 -27.50 -27.88
N GLY A 422 -14.93 -26.27 -28.14
CA GLY A 422 -16.14 -25.99 -28.93
C GLY A 422 -17.47 -26.10 -28.17
N GLY A 423 -17.45 -26.36 -26.86
CA GLY A 423 -18.64 -26.23 -26.01
C GLY A 423 -19.07 -24.76 -25.86
N PRO A 424 -20.36 -24.49 -25.63
CA PRO A 424 -20.80 -23.12 -25.41
C PRO A 424 -20.25 -22.58 -24.08
N MET A 425 -19.80 -21.32 -24.09
CA MET A 425 -19.17 -20.67 -22.94
C MET A 425 -20.20 -20.41 -21.81
N TYR A 426 -20.35 -21.33 -20.87
CA TYR A 426 -21.42 -21.21 -19.86
C TYR A 426 -21.00 -21.47 -18.40
N ASP A 427 -19.71 -21.58 -18.07
CA ASP A 427 -19.30 -21.65 -16.65
C ASP A 427 -18.67 -20.31 -16.21
N PRO A 428 -19.25 -19.57 -15.25
CA PRO A 428 -18.69 -18.30 -14.83
C PRO A 428 -17.32 -18.52 -14.16
N PRO A 429 -16.28 -17.76 -14.53
CA PRO A 429 -15.04 -17.71 -13.76
C PRO A 429 -15.38 -17.24 -12.33
N LEU A 430 -14.77 -17.89 -11.35
CA LEU A 430 -14.82 -17.52 -9.95
C LEU A 430 -13.51 -16.82 -9.57
N GLY A 431 -13.60 -15.77 -8.76
CA GLY A 431 -12.46 -15.09 -8.16
C GLY A 431 -12.09 -13.74 -8.78
N ASN A 432 -11.51 -12.88 -7.94
CA ASN A 432 -11.06 -11.53 -8.29
C ASN A 432 -9.54 -11.50 -8.48
N SER A 433 -9.05 -10.77 -9.49
CA SER A 433 -7.61 -10.52 -9.67
C SER A 433 -7.23 -9.11 -9.21
N TYR A 434 -6.02 -8.96 -8.64
CA TYR A 434 -5.58 -7.75 -7.96
C TYR A 434 -4.15 -7.37 -8.38
N ASP A 435 -3.86 -6.08 -8.40
CA ASP A 435 -2.48 -5.56 -8.43
C ASP A 435 -1.70 -5.99 -9.69
N LEU A 436 -2.21 -5.58 -10.86
CA LEU A 436 -1.57 -5.82 -12.16
C LEU A 436 -0.91 -4.54 -12.64
N THR A 437 0.40 -4.58 -12.86
CA THR A 437 1.20 -3.42 -13.30
C THR A 437 1.71 -3.61 -14.72
N PHE A 438 1.40 -2.64 -15.58
CA PHE A 438 1.91 -2.51 -16.94
C PHE A 438 2.68 -1.20 -17.05
N LYS A 439 4.00 -1.28 -17.25
CA LYS A 439 4.89 -0.13 -17.16
C LYS A 439 5.85 -0.02 -18.35
N ASN A 440 5.98 1.14 -18.97
CA ASN A 440 6.90 1.36 -20.10
C ASN A 440 6.67 0.33 -21.23
N ILE A 441 5.43 0.23 -21.69
CA ILE A 441 5.04 -0.69 -22.78
C ILE A 441 4.76 0.14 -24.02
N SER A 442 5.36 -0.20 -25.15
CA SER A 442 5.19 0.55 -26.40
C SER A 442 4.90 -0.36 -27.58
N LEU A 443 3.80 -0.08 -28.29
CA LEU A 443 3.45 -0.69 -29.57
C LEU A 443 3.75 0.29 -30.71
N GLU A 444 4.62 -0.13 -31.65
CA GLU A 444 4.77 0.53 -32.94
C GLU A 444 3.52 0.29 -33.81
N GLY A 445 3.02 1.31 -34.50
CA GLY A 445 1.76 1.25 -35.27
C GLY A 445 0.62 2.05 -34.63
N SER A 446 -0.22 2.68 -35.45
CA SER A 446 -1.38 3.47 -35.02
C SER A 446 -2.60 2.59 -34.70
N GLN A 447 -3.60 3.14 -34.01
CA GLN A 447 -4.86 2.42 -33.74
C GLN A 447 -5.58 1.98 -35.04
N ASN A 448 -5.41 2.74 -36.13
CA ASN A 448 -5.95 2.39 -37.45
C ASN A 448 -5.25 1.16 -38.05
N ASP A 449 -3.98 0.96 -37.70
CA ASP A 449 -3.18 -0.19 -38.10
C ASP A 449 -3.61 -1.47 -37.36
N LEU A 450 -4.33 -1.35 -36.23
CA LEU A 450 -4.92 -2.49 -35.50
C LEU A 450 -6.24 -2.98 -36.11
N MET A 451 -6.56 -2.60 -37.35
CA MET A 451 -7.85 -2.85 -38.01
C MET A 451 -9.06 -2.34 -37.19
N GLY A 452 -8.86 -1.34 -36.33
CA GLY A 452 -9.89 -0.82 -35.43
C GLY A 452 -10.15 -1.66 -34.17
N LYS A 453 -9.38 -2.74 -33.93
CA LYS A 453 -9.52 -3.56 -32.72
C LYS A 453 -8.90 -2.84 -31.51
N LYS A 454 -9.69 -2.65 -30.47
CA LYS A 454 -9.21 -2.09 -29.20
C LYS A 454 -8.70 -3.19 -28.30
N SER A 455 -7.78 -2.82 -27.41
CA SER A 455 -7.43 -3.65 -26.26
C SER A 455 -8.64 -3.78 -25.33
N GLU A 456 -8.68 -4.81 -24.51
CA GLU A 456 -9.79 -5.05 -23.61
C GLU A 456 -9.33 -5.28 -22.17
N ILE A 457 -10.06 -4.69 -21.22
CA ILE A 457 -9.94 -5.01 -19.79
C ILE A 457 -11.35 -5.27 -19.28
N LYS A 458 -11.71 -6.54 -19.11
CA LYS A 458 -13.09 -6.96 -18.82
C LYS A 458 -13.14 -7.95 -17.67
N GLY A 459 -13.74 -7.52 -16.56
CA GLY A 459 -14.21 -8.43 -15.52
C GLY A 459 -15.46 -9.19 -15.98
N TRP A 460 -15.83 -10.25 -15.28
CA TRP A 460 -16.99 -11.08 -15.64
C TRP A 460 -18.29 -10.56 -15.01
N ASP A 461 -18.27 -10.33 -13.69
CA ASP A 461 -19.39 -9.80 -12.92
C ASP A 461 -18.89 -9.04 -11.66
N ALA A 462 -19.82 -8.60 -10.82
CA ALA A 462 -19.53 -7.82 -9.61
C ALA A 462 -18.69 -8.55 -8.54
N ASN A 463 -18.61 -9.89 -8.58
CA ASN A 463 -17.83 -10.71 -7.66
C ASN A 463 -16.56 -11.28 -8.31
N ASN A 464 -16.45 -11.19 -9.63
CA ASN A 464 -15.42 -11.81 -10.45
C ASN A 464 -14.83 -10.78 -11.42
N GLY A 465 -14.17 -9.76 -10.88
CA GLY A 465 -13.59 -8.63 -11.61
C GLY A 465 -12.11 -8.42 -11.39
N PHE A 466 -11.64 -7.25 -11.82
CA PHE A 466 -10.26 -6.81 -11.65
C PHE A 466 -10.16 -5.62 -10.70
N HIS A 467 -9.12 -5.63 -9.88
CA HIS A 467 -8.82 -4.56 -8.92
C HIS A 467 -7.38 -4.06 -9.10
N ASN A 468 -7.17 -2.76 -8.96
CA ASN A 468 -5.85 -2.13 -8.91
C ASN A 468 -4.99 -2.45 -10.14
N ILE A 469 -5.45 -2.03 -11.31
CA ILE A 469 -4.66 -2.10 -12.54
C ILE A 469 -3.91 -0.78 -12.71
N LEU A 470 -2.60 -0.86 -12.91
CA LEU A 470 -1.75 0.29 -13.19
C LEU A 470 -1.25 0.25 -14.64
N LEU A 471 -1.56 1.31 -15.41
CA LEU A 471 -1.00 1.57 -16.73
C LEU A 471 -0.05 2.79 -16.65
N GLU A 472 1.25 2.54 -16.53
CA GLU A 472 2.28 3.59 -16.47
C GLU A 472 3.07 3.65 -17.78
N ASN A 473 2.99 4.78 -18.51
CA ASN A 473 3.74 4.95 -19.76
C ASN A 473 3.48 3.80 -20.77
N VAL A 474 2.21 3.41 -20.91
CA VAL A 474 1.75 2.46 -21.93
C VAL A 474 1.36 3.27 -23.17
N SER A 475 1.89 2.93 -24.34
CA SER A 475 1.70 3.72 -25.56
C SER A 475 1.41 2.87 -26.79
N ILE A 476 0.56 3.39 -27.67
CA ILE A 476 0.24 2.85 -29.00
C ILE A 476 0.47 3.95 -30.02
N GLY A 477 1.30 3.67 -31.04
CA GLY A 477 1.62 4.65 -32.08
C GLY A 477 2.29 5.92 -31.54
N GLY A 478 3.05 5.79 -30.46
CA GLY A 478 3.70 6.90 -29.75
C GLY A 478 2.77 7.73 -28.85
N THR A 479 1.46 7.45 -28.82
CA THR A 479 0.51 8.13 -27.92
C THR A 479 0.41 7.39 -26.61
N VAL A 480 0.73 8.06 -25.50
CA VAL A 480 0.58 7.50 -24.15
C VAL A 480 -0.90 7.45 -23.77
N ILE A 481 -1.34 6.27 -23.33
CA ILE A 481 -2.71 6.01 -22.87
C ILE A 481 -2.87 6.59 -21.46
N ASN A 482 -3.94 7.35 -21.26
CA ASN A 482 -4.30 7.99 -20.01
C ASN A 482 -5.83 8.07 -19.85
N GLN A 483 -6.29 8.60 -18.72
CA GLN A 483 -7.71 8.71 -18.39
C GLN A 483 -8.55 9.42 -19.48
N SER A 484 -7.99 10.42 -20.17
CA SER A 484 -8.73 11.24 -21.15
C SER A 484 -8.89 10.59 -22.52
N ASN A 485 -8.02 9.63 -22.87
CA ASN A 485 -8.00 9.03 -24.20
C ASN A 485 -8.18 7.51 -24.20
N ILE A 486 -8.27 6.86 -23.02
CA ILE A 486 -8.33 5.40 -22.92
C ILE A 486 -9.45 4.80 -23.78
N SER A 487 -10.61 5.44 -23.87
CA SER A 487 -11.75 4.95 -24.68
C SER A 487 -11.43 4.80 -26.17
N ASN A 488 -10.37 5.42 -26.68
CA ASN A 488 -9.92 5.27 -28.07
C ASN A 488 -9.08 4.01 -28.29
N TYR A 489 -8.49 3.46 -27.23
CA TYR A 489 -7.47 2.40 -27.29
C TYR A 489 -7.86 1.12 -26.54
N ILE A 490 -8.59 1.25 -25.43
CA ILE A 490 -8.93 0.15 -24.53
C ILE A 490 -10.42 0.23 -24.15
N ASP A 491 -11.15 -0.86 -24.37
CA ASP A 491 -12.50 -1.04 -23.86
C ASP A 491 -12.47 -1.64 -22.45
N VAL A 492 -13.02 -0.89 -21.48
CA VAL A 492 -13.06 -1.26 -20.06
C VAL A 492 -14.51 -1.39 -19.62
N ASN A 493 -14.88 -2.51 -18.98
CA ASN A 493 -16.25 -2.71 -18.49
C ASN A 493 -16.42 -2.32 -17.00
N SER A 494 -17.66 -2.40 -16.50
CA SER A 494 -18.02 -1.96 -15.13
C SER A 494 -17.48 -2.83 -14.00
N TYR A 495 -16.81 -3.94 -14.30
CA TYR A 495 -16.28 -4.90 -13.32
C TYR A 495 -14.76 -4.77 -13.17
N VAL A 496 -14.26 -3.55 -13.39
CA VAL A 496 -12.85 -3.16 -13.27
C VAL A 496 -12.79 -1.97 -12.32
N TRP A 497 -12.06 -2.13 -11.21
CA TRP A 497 -11.96 -1.15 -10.14
C TRP A 497 -10.51 -0.75 -9.89
N GLY A 498 -10.26 0.52 -9.58
CA GLY A 498 -8.91 1.00 -9.32
C GLY A 498 -7.98 0.95 -10.54
N LEU A 499 -8.53 1.07 -11.76
CA LEU A 499 -7.72 1.35 -12.94
C LEU A 499 -7.08 2.73 -12.78
N SER A 500 -5.76 2.80 -12.92
CA SER A 500 -4.99 4.01 -12.74
C SER A 500 -3.88 4.17 -13.78
N PHE A 501 -3.42 5.41 -13.93
CA PHE A 501 -2.41 5.83 -14.89
C PHE A 501 -1.26 6.54 -14.18
N GLY A 502 -0.03 6.19 -14.53
CA GLY A 502 1.16 6.80 -13.91
C GLY A 502 1.40 6.32 -12.46
N PRO A 503 2.55 6.68 -11.86
CA PRO A 503 2.97 6.10 -10.60
C PRO A 503 1.96 6.41 -9.47
N PRO A 504 1.62 5.43 -8.62
CA PRO A 504 0.65 5.64 -7.55
C PRO A 504 1.19 6.65 -6.52
N PRO A 505 0.30 7.38 -5.82
CA PRO A 505 0.69 8.22 -4.70
C PRO A 505 1.44 7.43 -3.62
N VAL A 506 2.46 8.03 -3.02
CA VAL A 506 3.15 7.47 -1.85
C VAL A 506 3.01 8.44 -0.70
N VAL A 507 2.44 7.99 0.42
CA VAL A 507 2.10 8.84 1.57
C VAL A 507 2.84 8.41 2.83
N SER A 508 3.54 9.34 3.45
CA SER A 508 3.99 9.25 4.84
C SER A 508 3.01 10.00 5.75
N PHE A 509 2.67 9.41 6.90
CA PHE A 509 1.78 10.02 7.88
C PHE A 509 2.15 9.56 9.28
N SER A 510 2.36 10.51 10.21
CA SER A 510 2.77 10.25 11.58
C SER A 510 2.10 11.19 12.57
N ALA A 511 2.04 10.78 13.84
CA ALA A 511 1.61 11.60 14.97
C ALA A 511 2.73 11.64 16.02
N ASN A 512 3.00 12.81 16.60
CA ASN A 512 4.00 12.95 17.67
C ASN A 512 3.53 13.95 18.75
N PRO A 513 3.34 13.51 20.02
CA PRO A 513 3.41 12.12 20.49
C PRO A 513 2.17 11.29 20.09
N THR A 514 2.27 9.97 20.07
CA THR A 514 1.12 9.05 19.82
C THR A 514 0.28 8.79 21.07
N THR A 515 0.72 9.25 22.25
CA THR A 515 -0.05 9.22 23.49
C THR A 515 0.03 10.59 24.15
N ILE A 516 -1.12 11.14 24.53
CA ILE A 516 -1.26 12.39 25.26
C ILE A 516 -2.07 12.15 26.54
N THR A 517 -1.96 13.05 27.51
CA THR A 517 -2.91 13.12 28.64
C THR A 517 -4.10 13.99 28.24
N LEU A 518 -5.21 13.91 28.98
CA LEU A 518 -6.37 14.76 28.74
C LEU A 518 -5.99 16.25 28.81
N GLY A 519 -6.23 16.99 27.72
CA GLY A 519 -5.82 18.40 27.55
C GLY A 519 -4.45 18.59 26.88
N GLY A 520 -3.71 17.51 26.61
CA GLY A 520 -2.50 17.53 25.80
C GLY A 520 -2.75 17.71 24.30
N SER A 521 -1.68 17.80 23.52
CA SER A 521 -1.74 17.91 22.06
C SER A 521 -0.74 16.98 21.37
N SER A 522 -1.08 16.50 20.18
CA SER A 522 -0.21 15.78 19.27
C SER A 522 -0.09 16.52 17.94
N THR A 523 1.05 16.42 17.27
CA THR A 523 1.24 16.97 15.93
C THR A 523 1.17 15.86 14.90
N LEU A 524 0.16 15.93 14.03
CA LEU A 524 0.05 15.13 12.82
C LEU A 524 0.98 15.71 11.75
N THR A 525 1.76 14.88 11.05
CA THR A 525 2.64 15.31 9.94
C THR A 525 2.50 14.35 8.76
N TRP A 526 2.32 14.88 7.56
CA TRP A 526 2.20 14.08 6.34
C TRP A 526 3.01 14.65 5.17
N SER A 527 3.40 13.76 4.27
CA SER A 527 3.98 14.11 2.97
C SER A 527 3.61 13.06 1.93
N ALA A 528 3.14 13.50 0.77
CA ALA A 528 2.73 12.67 -0.33
C ALA A 528 3.51 13.02 -1.60
N THR A 529 4.07 12.01 -2.27
CA THR A 529 4.63 12.13 -3.63
C THR A 529 3.68 11.50 -4.65
N ASN A 530 3.78 11.93 -5.90
CA ASN A 530 2.88 11.51 -7.00
C ASN A 530 1.39 11.74 -6.72
N ALA A 531 1.04 12.60 -5.77
CA ALA A 531 -0.33 12.99 -5.45
C ALA A 531 -0.61 14.40 -5.98
N THR A 532 -1.82 14.63 -6.48
CA THR A 532 -2.34 15.96 -6.83
C THR A 532 -3.23 16.53 -5.73
N SER A 533 -3.82 15.68 -4.89
CA SER A 533 -4.72 16.09 -3.80
C SER A 533 -4.65 15.12 -2.64
N CYS A 534 -4.93 15.61 -1.42
CA CYS A 534 -5.13 14.78 -0.24
C CYS A 534 -6.39 15.21 0.51
N THR A 535 -7.03 14.26 1.20
CA THR A 535 -8.25 14.47 1.99
C THR A 535 -8.10 13.74 3.32
N ALA A 536 -8.42 14.45 4.40
CA ALA A 536 -8.47 13.92 5.76
C ALA A 536 -9.82 13.28 6.09
N SER A 537 -9.81 12.21 6.87
CA SER A 537 -10.99 11.52 7.41
C SER A 537 -10.70 10.86 8.76
N GLY A 538 -11.73 10.40 9.47
CA GLY A 538 -11.64 9.95 10.88
C GLY A 538 -11.95 11.10 11.84
N ASP A 539 -11.13 11.29 12.86
CA ASP A 539 -11.28 12.37 13.87
C ASP A 539 -10.78 13.75 13.40
N TRP A 540 -10.68 13.92 12.08
CA TRP A 540 -10.40 15.17 11.36
C TRP A 540 -10.96 15.07 9.95
N SER A 541 -11.10 16.21 9.25
CA SER A 541 -11.72 16.25 7.93
C SER A 541 -11.14 17.33 7.02
N GLY A 542 -11.58 17.30 5.76
CA GLY A 542 -11.32 18.34 4.76
C GLY A 542 -10.14 18.04 3.85
N SER A 543 -10.01 18.85 2.79
CA SER A 543 -8.86 18.78 1.88
C SER A 543 -7.58 19.18 2.60
N LYS A 544 -6.48 18.50 2.26
CA LYS A 544 -5.12 18.76 2.75
C LYS A 544 -4.21 18.98 1.55
N ALA A 545 -3.23 19.86 1.73
CA ALA A 545 -2.11 19.95 0.81
C ALA A 545 -1.38 18.59 0.76
N THR A 546 -0.59 18.35 -0.29
CA THR A 546 0.16 17.09 -0.45
C THR A 546 1.25 16.91 0.61
N SER A 547 1.62 17.97 1.35
CA SER A 547 2.43 17.88 2.57
C SER A 547 1.97 18.91 3.58
N GLY A 548 2.19 18.62 4.87
CA GLY A 548 1.83 19.56 5.93
C GLY A 548 1.92 18.95 7.33
N SER A 549 1.60 19.78 8.32
CA SER A 549 1.43 19.36 9.71
C SER A 549 0.24 20.07 10.35
N GLN A 550 -0.37 19.42 11.34
CA GLN A 550 -1.52 19.96 12.07
C GLN A 550 -1.49 19.48 13.53
N SER A 551 -1.62 20.40 14.48
CA SER A 551 -1.79 20.05 15.90
C SER A 551 -3.23 19.66 16.21
N VAL A 552 -3.41 18.62 17.02
CA VAL A 552 -4.70 18.09 17.46
C VAL A 552 -4.67 17.81 18.96
N SER A 553 -5.79 18.01 19.65
CA SER A 553 -5.94 17.78 21.10
C SER A 553 -7.17 16.93 21.40
N PRO A 554 -7.19 15.65 20.99
CA PRO A 554 -8.33 14.78 21.25
C PRO A 554 -8.53 14.55 22.76
N THR A 555 -9.80 14.38 23.17
CA THR A 555 -10.19 14.12 24.57
C THR A 555 -10.44 12.63 24.86
N ILE A 556 -10.50 11.82 23.82
CA ILE A 556 -10.60 10.36 23.84
C ILE A 556 -9.62 9.78 22.83
N ASN A 557 -9.43 8.47 22.81
CA ASN A 557 -8.62 7.84 21.77
C ASN A 557 -9.21 8.15 20.38
N SER A 558 -8.36 8.63 19.47
CA SER A 558 -8.77 9.11 18.15
C SER A 558 -7.91 8.53 17.03
N THR A 559 -8.54 8.26 15.89
CA THR A 559 -7.94 7.78 14.64
C THR A 559 -8.00 8.88 13.59
N TYR A 560 -6.84 9.25 13.06
CA TYR A 560 -6.70 10.21 11.97
C TYR A 560 -6.29 9.46 10.71
N THR A 561 -6.96 9.71 9.59
CA THR A 561 -6.67 9.09 8.28
C THR A 561 -6.42 10.15 7.22
N ILE A 562 -5.42 9.95 6.36
CA ILE A 562 -5.18 10.76 5.16
C ILE A 562 -5.25 9.88 3.91
N THR A 563 -6.00 10.32 2.90
CA THR A 563 -6.11 9.69 1.60
C THR A 563 -5.64 10.66 0.52
N CYS A 564 -4.64 10.28 -0.26
CA CYS A 564 -4.10 11.09 -1.35
C CYS A 564 -4.36 10.44 -2.70
N THR A 565 -4.69 11.26 -3.69
CA THR A 565 -5.05 10.83 -5.04
C THR A 565 -4.23 11.59 -6.09
N ASN A 566 -4.15 11.04 -7.30
CA ASN A 566 -3.53 11.71 -8.45
C ASN A 566 -4.49 11.82 -9.64
N SER A 567 -4.10 12.62 -10.64
CA SER A 567 -4.88 12.82 -11.88
C SER A 567 -5.01 11.56 -12.74
N GLY A 568 -4.18 10.55 -12.48
CA GLY A 568 -4.26 9.25 -13.10
C GLY A 568 -5.17 8.26 -12.37
N GLY A 569 -5.90 8.67 -11.32
CA GLY A 569 -6.80 7.78 -10.57
C GLY A 569 -6.11 6.91 -9.51
N GLY A 570 -4.80 7.06 -9.29
CA GLY A 570 -4.08 6.39 -8.20
C GLY A 570 -4.49 6.93 -6.83
N VAL A 571 -4.55 6.05 -5.83
CA VAL A 571 -5.00 6.36 -4.46
C VAL A 571 -4.06 5.72 -3.43
N ALA A 572 -3.69 6.46 -2.38
CA ALA A 572 -2.98 5.92 -1.21
C ALA A 572 -3.55 6.47 0.10
N THR A 573 -3.75 5.58 1.08
CA THR A 573 -4.34 5.92 2.38
C THR A 573 -3.43 5.48 3.52
N LYS A 574 -3.31 6.33 4.55
CA LYS A 574 -2.60 6.04 5.81
C LYS A 574 -3.40 6.52 7.01
N SER A 575 -3.30 5.81 8.13
CA SER A 575 -3.94 6.19 9.39
C SER A 575 -2.95 6.17 10.56
N VAL A 576 -3.18 7.04 11.54
CA VAL A 576 -2.43 7.11 12.80
C VAL A 576 -3.41 7.22 13.97
N ASN A 577 -3.06 6.59 15.09
CA ASN A 577 -3.87 6.61 16.31
C ASN A 577 -3.20 7.47 17.37
N ILE A 578 -3.98 8.31 18.07
CA ILE A 578 -3.56 9.05 19.25
C ILE A 578 -4.36 8.55 20.44
N LYS A 579 -3.65 8.06 21.46
CA LYS A 579 -4.23 7.59 22.72
C LYS A 579 -4.32 8.75 23.73
N VAL A 580 -5.44 8.86 24.44
CA VAL A 580 -5.63 9.83 25.54
C VAL A 580 -5.63 9.08 26.87
N ALA A 581 -4.60 9.28 27.68
CA ALA A 581 -4.49 8.69 29.01
C ALA A 581 -5.35 9.47 30.03
N GLN A 582 -6.18 8.75 30.80
CA GLN A 582 -6.96 9.31 31.92
C GLN A 582 -6.12 9.44 33.19
N LEU A 583 -6.44 10.43 34.02
CA LEU A 583 -5.75 10.72 35.28
C LEU A 583 -6.28 9.80 36.40
N ASN A 584 -5.77 8.58 36.50
CA ASN A 584 -6.22 7.60 37.48
C ASN A 584 -5.39 7.69 38.78
N PRO A 585 -5.99 8.03 39.94
CA PRO A 585 -5.30 7.98 41.21
C PRO A 585 -5.10 6.53 41.66
N ILE A 586 -4.01 6.25 42.37
CA ILE A 586 -3.76 4.95 43.00
C ILE A 586 -4.60 4.78 44.29
N ALA A 587 -5.03 5.87 44.91
CA ALA A 587 -6.02 5.88 45.99
C ALA A 587 -6.88 7.14 45.92
N PHE A 588 -8.19 7.00 46.14
CA PHE A 588 -9.14 8.11 46.06
C PHE A 588 -10.29 7.97 47.05
N TRP A 589 -10.24 8.77 48.11
CA TRP A 589 -11.32 8.89 49.09
C TRP A 589 -12.16 10.13 48.78
N THR A 590 -13.37 9.90 48.23
CA THR A 590 -14.32 10.99 47.97
C THR A 590 -14.88 11.58 49.27
N LEU A 591 -14.89 10.79 50.35
CA LEU A 591 -15.47 11.18 51.65
C LEU A 591 -16.97 11.52 51.59
N ASP A 592 -17.68 10.87 50.66
CA ASP A 592 -19.10 11.12 50.37
C ASP A 592 -20.10 10.33 51.21
N GLN A 593 -19.64 9.50 52.16
CA GLN A 593 -20.54 8.68 52.96
C GLN A 593 -21.42 9.57 53.85
N THR A 594 -22.64 9.10 54.16
CA THR A 594 -23.59 9.83 55.01
C THR A 594 -23.68 9.28 56.43
N SER A 595 -23.06 8.13 56.70
CA SER A 595 -23.03 7.46 58.01
C SER A 595 -21.94 6.38 58.07
N GLY A 596 -21.66 5.87 59.27
CA GLY A 596 -20.69 4.80 59.50
C GLY A 596 -19.27 5.30 59.76
N THR A 597 -18.35 4.35 59.96
CA THR A 597 -16.96 4.59 60.41
C THR A 597 -15.91 4.27 59.35
N ASN A 598 -16.30 4.12 58.08
CA ASN A 598 -15.39 3.79 56.98
C ASN A 598 -15.36 4.90 55.93
N ALA A 599 -14.16 5.33 55.56
CA ALA A 599 -13.89 6.17 54.39
C ALA A 599 -13.54 5.27 53.20
N LEU A 600 -14.42 5.16 52.22
CA LEU A 600 -14.24 4.22 51.11
C LEU A 600 -13.26 4.74 50.05
N ASP A 601 -12.41 3.86 49.53
CA ASP A 601 -11.53 4.12 48.39
C ASP A 601 -12.24 3.77 47.08
N THR A 602 -12.36 4.75 46.20
CA THR A 602 -13.06 4.69 44.92
C THR A 602 -12.11 4.52 43.72
N SER A 603 -10.80 4.44 43.96
CA SER A 603 -9.80 4.20 42.89
C SER A 603 -9.90 2.80 42.28
N GLY A 604 -10.57 1.86 42.95
CA GLY A 604 -10.63 0.44 42.60
C GLY A 604 -9.62 -0.44 43.35
N ASN A 605 -8.70 0.15 44.12
CA ASN A 605 -7.64 -0.60 44.83
C ASN A 605 -8.00 -0.97 46.28
N SER A 606 -9.18 -0.57 46.76
CA SER A 606 -9.74 -0.97 48.07
C SER A 606 -8.93 -0.53 49.29
N TYR A 607 -8.22 0.60 49.21
CA TYR A 607 -7.48 1.20 50.33
C TYR A 607 -8.41 1.96 51.31
N ASN A 608 -9.45 1.29 51.80
CA ASN A 608 -10.44 1.90 52.69
C ASN A 608 -9.80 2.38 54.00
N GLY A 609 -10.21 3.56 54.46
CA GLY A 609 -9.83 4.14 55.75
C GLY A 609 -10.87 3.87 56.84
N THR A 610 -10.43 3.84 58.10
CA THR A 610 -11.30 3.72 59.28
C THR A 610 -11.23 4.99 60.12
N LEU A 611 -12.38 5.53 60.49
CA LEU A 611 -12.55 6.71 61.33
C LEU A 611 -12.36 6.34 62.81
N PHE A 612 -11.62 7.17 63.55
CA PHE A 612 -11.46 7.04 65.01
C PHE A 612 -11.71 8.38 65.71
N ASN A 613 -12.23 8.29 66.95
CA ASN A 613 -12.43 9.37 67.92
C ASN A 613 -13.45 10.47 67.57
N TYR A 614 -14.22 10.31 66.49
CA TYR A 614 -15.30 11.24 66.18
C TYR A 614 -16.40 11.23 67.26
N THR A 615 -16.63 12.40 67.88
CA THR A 615 -17.73 12.62 68.81
C THR A 615 -18.86 13.40 68.11
N GLY A 616 -19.99 12.74 67.83
CA GLY A 616 -21.12 13.34 67.09
C GLY A 616 -21.16 12.97 65.59
N SER A 617 -21.66 13.87 64.73
CA SER A 617 -21.78 13.62 63.29
C SER A 617 -20.43 13.85 62.57
N SER A 618 -19.74 12.77 62.23
CA SER A 618 -18.46 12.81 61.48
C SER A 618 -18.59 13.34 60.06
N TRP A 619 -19.74 13.05 59.43
CA TRP A 619 -20.04 13.41 58.04
C TRP A 619 -20.78 14.75 58.01
N THR A 620 -20.38 15.62 57.10
CA THR A 620 -20.93 16.97 56.91
C THR A 620 -20.99 17.32 55.42
N THR A 621 -21.54 18.48 55.08
CA THR A 621 -21.55 18.98 53.69
C THR A 621 -20.14 19.31 53.21
N GLY A 622 -19.77 18.75 52.07
CA GLY A 622 -18.45 18.89 51.45
C GLY A 622 -18.36 19.99 50.42
N LYS A 623 -17.21 20.07 49.75
CA LYS A 623 -17.03 20.86 48.53
C LYS A 623 -17.75 20.20 47.37
N VAL A 624 -17.65 18.88 47.27
CA VAL A 624 -18.36 18.02 46.34
C VAL A 624 -19.20 17.06 47.18
N SER A 625 -20.53 17.26 47.20
CA SER A 625 -21.45 16.40 47.96
C SER A 625 -21.15 16.40 49.49
N ASN A 626 -20.51 15.38 50.07
CA ASN A 626 -20.24 15.30 51.52
C ASN A 626 -18.73 15.35 51.83
N ALA A 627 -18.39 15.52 53.10
CA ALA A 627 -17.03 15.59 53.59
C ALA A 627 -16.93 15.08 55.03
N LEU A 628 -15.68 14.95 55.53
CA LEU A 628 -15.41 14.69 56.94
C LEU A 628 -15.09 15.97 57.70
N ASN A 629 -15.70 16.13 58.87
CA ASN A 629 -15.43 17.21 59.82
C ASN A 629 -14.45 16.74 60.89
N PHE A 630 -13.33 17.44 61.02
CA PHE A 630 -12.30 17.24 62.05
C PHE A 630 -12.38 18.36 63.08
N ASP A 631 -12.54 18.00 64.35
CA ASP A 631 -12.84 18.91 65.46
C ASP A 631 -11.63 19.64 66.05
N GLY A 632 -10.41 19.29 65.61
CA GLY A 632 -9.17 19.86 66.14
C GLY A 632 -8.69 19.25 67.45
N ILE A 633 -9.32 18.16 67.93
CA ILE A 633 -8.98 17.49 69.19
C ILE A 633 -8.20 16.18 68.91
N ASP A 634 -8.84 15.18 68.30
CA ASP A 634 -8.24 13.85 68.09
C ASP A 634 -8.80 13.03 66.91
N ASP A 635 -9.62 13.64 66.05
CA ASP A 635 -10.21 13.02 64.86
C ASP A 635 -9.16 12.53 63.85
N GLN A 636 -9.32 11.30 63.36
CA GLN A 636 -8.41 10.70 62.38
C GLN A 636 -9.09 9.68 61.47
N VAL A 637 -8.64 9.62 60.21
CA VAL A 637 -8.89 8.48 59.31
C VAL A 637 -7.59 7.72 59.14
N LYS A 638 -7.59 6.43 59.51
CA LYS A 638 -6.43 5.54 59.42
C LYS A 638 -6.58 4.57 58.25
N ILE A 639 -5.58 4.51 57.36
CA ILE A 639 -5.55 3.61 56.22
C ILE A 639 -4.57 2.48 56.53
N SER A 640 -5.09 1.31 56.94
CA SER A 640 -4.28 0.25 57.58
C SER A 640 -3.61 -0.74 56.63
N ASN A 641 -3.93 -0.73 55.33
CA ASN A 641 -3.35 -1.63 54.33
C ASN A 641 -3.05 -0.85 53.04
N ALA A 642 -1.82 -0.32 52.92
CA ALA A 642 -1.42 0.56 51.82
C ALA A 642 0.00 0.21 51.30
N THR A 643 0.37 -1.07 51.28
CA THR A 643 1.73 -1.51 50.89
C THR A 643 2.13 -1.10 49.47
N ALA A 644 1.18 -0.98 48.54
CA ALA A 644 1.42 -0.48 47.19
C ALA A 644 1.62 1.05 47.12
N LEU A 645 1.29 1.78 48.20
CA LEU A 645 1.56 3.22 48.32
C LEU A 645 2.92 3.47 48.98
N THR A 646 3.81 2.47 49.05
CA THR A 646 5.14 2.57 49.67
C THR A 646 6.25 2.66 48.62
N SER A 647 7.33 3.34 48.96
CA SER A 647 8.52 3.58 48.14
C SER A 647 8.20 4.18 46.75
N LEU A 648 7.23 5.08 46.69
CA LEU A 648 6.87 5.76 45.44
C LEU A 648 7.99 6.72 45.03
N THR A 649 8.50 6.58 43.80
CA THR A 649 9.59 7.41 43.26
C THR A 649 9.14 8.86 43.03
N GLY A 650 7.87 9.05 42.65
CA GLY A 650 7.17 10.34 42.60
C GLY A 650 5.80 10.23 43.25
N LEU A 651 5.36 11.30 43.90
CA LEU A 651 4.12 11.35 44.67
C LEU A 651 3.34 12.62 44.33
N THR A 652 2.03 12.47 44.12
CA THR A 652 1.09 13.59 44.21
C THR A 652 0.04 13.33 45.27
N VAL A 653 -0.21 14.32 46.13
CA VAL A 653 -1.34 14.32 47.08
C VAL A 653 -2.26 15.49 46.75
N SER A 654 -3.55 15.23 46.61
CA SER A 654 -4.59 16.23 46.32
C SER A 654 -5.69 16.17 47.38
N ALA A 655 -6.21 17.30 47.83
CA ALA A 655 -7.38 17.36 48.71
C ALA A 655 -8.12 18.69 48.56
N TRP A 656 -9.42 18.69 48.82
CA TRP A 656 -10.15 19.90 49.19
C TRP A 656 -10.13 20.05 50.70
N VAL A 657 -9.81 21.25 51.18
CA VAL A 657 -9.74 21.56 52.62
C VAL A 657 -10.44 22.87 52.92
N ASN A 658 -11.14 22.93 54.05
CA ASN A 658 -11.71 24.14 54.63
C ASN A 658 -11.28 24.24 56.09
N PRO A 659 -10.08 24.81 56.34
CA PRO A 659 -9.51 24.90 57.68
C PRO A 659 -10.26 25.95 58.52
N ARG A 660 -10.66 25.61 59.74
CA ARG A 660 -11.23 26.55 60.72
C ARG A 660 -10.16 27.23 61.57
N GLY A 661 -9.01 26.58 61.73
CA GLY A 661 -7.88 27.10 62.50
C GLY A 661 -6.54 26.49 62.05
N SER A 662 -5.46 26.84 62.75
CA SER A 662 -4.12 26.31 62.51
C SER A 662 -3.92 24.84 62.92
N GLY A 663 -4.96 24.18 63.44
CA GLY A 663 -4.93 22.84 64.07
C GLY A 663 -4.77 22.88 65.60
N GLY A 664 -5.23 21.84 66.31
CA GLY A 664 -5.19 21.73 67.78
C GLY A 664 -4.40 20.50 68.29
N ASN A 665 -4.19 20.28 69.60
CA ASN A 665 -4.37 21.13 70.78
C ASN A 665 -2.99 21.68 71.24
N GLY A 666 -2.68 22.94 70.86
CA GLY A 666 -1.51 23.71 71.33
C GLY A 666 -0.27 23.79 70.41
N SER A 667 -0.19 23.01 69.32
CA SER A 667 1.02 22.94 68.48
C SER A 667 1.03 23.83 67.24
N GLY A 668 -0.12 24.27 66.74
CA GLY A 668 -0.27 25.01 65.48
C GLY A 668 0.41 24.27 64.31
N ALA A 669 -0.28 23.31 63.68
CA ALA A 669 0.11 22.67 62.41
C ALA A 669 -0.86 21.51 62.10
N GLY A 670 -2.12 21.80 61.80
CA GLY A 670 -3.16 20.80 61.52
C GLY A 670 -2.82 19.96 60.29
N THR A 671 -2.86 18.63 60.42
CA THR A 671 -2.42 17.71 59.36
C THR A 671 -3.54 17.47 58.34
N ILE A 672 -3.26 17.65 57.05
CA ILE A 672 -4.21 17.28 55.98
C ILE A 672 -4.01 15.80 55.64
N VAL A 673 -2.80 15.43 55.25
CA VAL A 673 -2.39 14.03 55.04
C VAL A 673 -0.99 13.84 55.64
N SER A 674 -0.80 12.74 56.37
CA SER A 674 0.53 12.30 56.79
C SER A 674 0.74 10.83 56.54
N LYS A 675 2.01 10.47 56.38
CA LYS A 675 2.45 9.09 56.40
C LYS A 675 3.45 8.94 57.54
N ARG A 676 3.03 8.29 58.62
CA ARG A 676 3.75 8.22 59.89
C ARG A 676 3.16 7.13 60.77
N GLY A 677 4.00 6.36 61.44
CA GLY A 677 3.57 5.38 62.44
C GLY A 677 3.24 6.02 63.80
N VAL A 678 3.90 5.54 64.86
CA VAL A 678 3.64 5.98 66.25
C VAL A 678 4.05 7.44 66.48
N VAL A 679 3.28 8.17 67.29
CA VAL A 679 3.61 9.54 67.72
C VAL A 679 4.96 9.53 68.47
N GLY A 680 6.00 10.07 67.83
CA GLY A 680 7.37 10.11 68.36
C GLY A 680 8.44 9.90 67.28
N SER A 681 8.11 9.23 66.17
CA SER A 681 9.00 9.08 65.00
C SER A 681 8.90 10.27 64.03
N SER A 682 9.90 10.51 63.18
CA SER A 682 9.76 11.50 62.08
C SER A 682 8.69 11.03 61.09
N ALA A 683 7.77 11.92 60.69
CA ALA A 683 6.82 11.62 59.62
C ALA A 683 7.58 11.41 58.31
N ARG A 684 7.24 10.35 57.56
CA ARG A 684 7.86 10.07 56.25
C ARG A 684 7.59 11.21 55.30
N PHE A 685 6.32 11.60 55.24
CA PHE A 685 5.92 12.90 54.77
C PHE A 685 4.72 13.43 55.54
N ARG A 686 4.54 14.76 55.54
CA ARG A 686 3.39 15.42 56.16
C ARG A 686 3.04 16.69 55.41
N LEU A 687 1.82 16.74 54.86
CA LEU A 687 1.18 17.96 54.37
C LEU A 687 0.27 18.52 55.46
N MET A 688 0.48 19.77 55.85
CA MET A 688 -0.17 20.38 57.00
C MET A 688 -0.35 21.89 56.83
N MET A 689 -1.19 22.47 57.68
CA MET A 689 -1.20 23.91 57.94
C MET A 689 0.16 24.34 58.51
N GLY A 690 0.67 25.49 58.10
CA GLY A 690 1.78 26.14 58.77
C GLY A 690 1.36 26.67 60.14
N SER A 691 2.33 26.85 61.05
CA SER A 691 2.08 27.35 62.41
C SER A 691 1.55 28.79 62.47
N ASP A 692 1.62 29.54 61.37
CA ASP A 692 0.99 30.86 61.21
C ASP A 692 -0.52 30.79 60.94
N GLY A 693 -1.07 29.58 60.74
CA GLY A 693 -2.48 29.32 60.52
C GLY A 693 -3.02 29.68 59.13
N THR A 694 -2.21 30.22 58.22
CA THR A 694 -2.69 30.70 56.90
C THR A 694 -1.79 30.30 55.74
N SER A 695 -0.86 29.38 55.97
CA SER A 695 0.02 28.81 54.95
C SER A 695 -0.09 27.28 54.94
N LEU A 696 0.41 26.67 53.88
CA LEU A 696 0.67 25.22 53.80
C LEU A 696 2.14 24.95 54.03
N GLN A 697 2.42 23.85 54.72
CA GLN A 697 3.76 23.35 54.96
C GLN A 697 3.84 21.87 54.58
N PHE A 698 4.93 21.49 53.93
CA PHE A 698 5.26 20.13 53.61
C PHE A 698 6.59 19.75 54.25
N ASN A 699 6.61 18.60 54.93
CA ASN A 699 7.81 18.00 55.49
C ASN A 699 8.06 16.63 54.86
N SER A 700 9.32 16.32 54.57
CA SER A 700 9.79 15.01 54.10
C SER A 700 10.99 14.55 54.92
N ALA A 701 11.07 13.26 55.26
CA ALA A 701 12.14 12.69 56.08
C ALA A 701 13.33 12.17 55.24
N TYR A 702 14.53 12.59 55.63
CA TYR A 702 15.81 12.10 55.12
C TYR A 702 16.69 11.61 56.27
N SER A 703 17.65 10.76 55.96
CA SER A 703 18.48 10.07 56.96
C SER A 703 19.35 11.00 57.81
N THR A 704 19.62 12.23 57.37
CA THR A 704 20.40 13.22 58.14
C THR A 704 19.55 14.41 58.58
N VAL A 705 19.05 15.22 57.64
CA VAL A 705 18.18 16.38 57.94
C VAL A 705 16.95 16.31 57.05
N GLY A 706 15.76 16.32 57.65
CA GLY A 706 14.49 16.36 56.90
C GLY A 706 14.28 17.69 56.18
N GLY A 707 13.63 17.64 55.02
CA GLY A 707 13.27 18.82 54.25
C GLY A 707 11.96 19.44 54.76
N SER A 708 11.90 20.77 54.77
CA SER A 708 10.68 21.50 55.13
C SER A 708 10.49 22.72 54.24
N TRP A 709 9.32 22.80 53.62
CA TRP A 709 8.95 23.87 52.69
C TRP A 709 7.58 24.44 53.02
N LYS A 710 7.43 25.75 52.86
CA LYS A 710 6.24 26.50 53.28
C LYS A 710 5.79 27.46 52.18
N THR A 711 4.49 27.56 51.94
CA THR A 711 3.91 28.60 51.08
C THR A 711 3.90 29.96 51.78
N PRO A 712 3.65 31.08 51.07
CA PRO A 712 3.57 32.39 51.70
C PRO A 712 2.45 32.46 52.75
N THR A 713 2.66 33.23 53.82
CA THR A 713 1.61 33.53 54.80
C THR A 713 0.41 34.17 54.10
N GLY A 714 -0.81 33.72 54.41
CA GLY A 714 -2.04 34.16 53.76
C GLY A 714 -2.44 33.38 52.49
N SER A 715 -1.63 32.42 52.02
CA SER A 715 -1.96 31.62 50.83
C SER A 715 -3.12 30.63 51.02
N LEU A 716 -3.47 30.32 52.28
CA LEU A 716 -4.58 29.44 52.63
C LEU A 716 -5.47 30.07 53.72
N PRO A 717 -6.40 30.97 53.35
CA PRO A 717 -7.36 31.57 54.27
C PRO A 717 -8.21 30.55 55.04
N LEU A 718 -8.62 30.92 56.27
CA LEU A 718 -9.50 30.10 57.11
C LEU A 718 -10.97 30.27 56.70
N ASN A 719 -11.78 29.25 56.99
CA ASN A 719 -13.22 29.19 56.78
C ASN A 719 -13.65 29.29 55.30
N SER A 720 -12.77 28.90 54.36
CA SER A 720 -13.08 28.76 52.94
C SER A 720 -12.50 27.48 52.35
N TRP A 721 -13.17 26.91 51.34
CA TRP A 721 -12.67 25.75 50.61
C TRP A 721 -11.50 26.11 49.69
N HIS A 722 -10.44 25.30 49.78
CA HIS A 722 -9.25 25.38 48.94
C HIS A 722 -8.89 24.01 48.39
N HIS A 723 -8.60 23.93 47.10
CA HIS A 723 -8.01 22.74 46.51
C HIS A 723 -6.50 22.80 46.66
N VAL A 724 -5.91 21.86 47.36
CA VAL A 724 -4.47 21.82 47.64
C VAL A 724 -3.86 20.61 46.97
N VAL A 725 -2.79 20.83 46.20
CA VAL A 725 -2.07 19.76 45.50
C VAL A 725 -0.59 19.86 45.79
N LEU A 726 0.01 18.78 46.24
CA LEU A 726 1.45 18.61 46.42
C LEU A 726 1.94 17.64 45.35
N THR A 727 2.99 17.99 44.59
CA THR A 727 3.72 17.06 43.72
C THR A 727 5.20 17.07 44.10
N TYR A 728 5.83 15.90 44.26
CA TYR A 728 7.20 15.80 44.74
C TYR A 728 7.87 14.48 44.32
N THR A 729 9.17 14.54 44.01
CA THR A 729 10.01 13.37 43.72
C THR A 729 10.79 13.01 44.99
N HIS A 730 10.45 11.86 45.60
CA HIS A 730 10.92 11.49 46.93
C HIS A 730 12.39 11.09 46.99
N GLU A 731 12.92 10.47 45.93
CA GLU A 731 14.28 9.90 45.93
C GLU A 731 15.41 10.91 45.68
N ASP A 732 15.09 12.10 45.16
CA ASP A 732 16.09 13.14 44.87
C ASP A 732 16.12 14.18 46.01
N VAL A 733 17.23 14.20 46.76
CA VAL A 733 17.47 15.18 47.84
C VAL A 733 17.49 16.63 47.36
N ASN A 734 17.71 16.86 46.07
CA ASN A 734 17.70 18.20 45.47
C ASN A 734 16.32 18.60 44.93
N SER A 735 15.35 17.68 44.92
CA SER A 735 14.01 17.97 44.45
C SER A 735 13.27 18.90 45.42
N ILE A 736 12.84 20.05 44.91
CA ILE A 736 11.98 20.97 45.64
C ILE A 736 10.52 20.58 45.31
N PRO A 737 9.67 20.31 46.33
CA PRO A 737 8.26 20.00 46.10
C PRO A 737 7.56 21.17 45.41
N LYS A 738 6.48 20.88 44.67
CA LYS A 738 5.59 21.90 44.12
C LYS A 738 4.26 21.83 44.87
N ILE A 739 3.78 22.97 45.35
CA ILE A 739 2.46 23.08 45.97
C ILE A 739 1.60 23.99 45.11
N TYR A 740 0.39 23.54 44.80
CA TYR A 740 -0.63 24.31 44.11
C TYR A 740 -1.79 24.56 45.06
N ILE A 741 -2.33 25.78 45.03
CA ILE A 741 -3.58 26.13 45.72
C ILE A 741 -4.54 26.65 44.66
N ASN A 742 -5.73 26.05 44.58
CA ASN A 742 -6.77 26.38 43.62
C ASN A 742 -6.28 26.36 42.16
N GLY A 743 -5.48 25.34 41.82
CA GLY A 743 -4.87 25.19 40.49
C GLY A 743 -3.62 26.04 40.24
N VAL A 744 -3.27 26.96 41.15
CA VAL A 744 -2.16 27.92 40.97
C VAL A 744 -0.91 27.48 41.73
N LEU A 745 0.22 27.34 41.02
CA LEU A 745 1.52 27.01 41.60
C LEU A 745 1.99 28.10 42.57
N GLN A 746 2.39 27.69 43.78
CA GLN A 746 2.88 28.58 44.82
C GLN A 746 4.42 28.66 44.82
N THR A 747 4.94 29.83 45.19
CA THR A 747 6.38 30.00 45.47
C THR A 747 6.67 29.55 46.90
N LEU A 748 7.62 28.62 47.08
CA LEU A 748 7.92 28.05 48.39
C LEU A 748 9.13 28.71 49.05
N THR A 749 9.05 28.88 50.38
CA THR A 749 10.19 29.14 51.25
C THR A 749 10.71 27.83 51.82
N THR A 750 11.98 27.52 51.59
CA THR A 750 12.66 26.39 52.23
C THR A 750 13.02 26.77 53.68
N LEU A 751 12.36 26.14 54.64
CA LEU A 751 12.63 26.34 56.07
C LEU A 751 13.82 25.50 56.53
N THR A 752 13.93 24.28 56.00
CA THR A 752 15.05 23.36 56.26
C THR A 752 15.42 22.67 54.96
N THR A 753 16.69 22.77 54.56
CA THR A 753 17.21 22.06 53.37
C THR A 753 17.47 20.60 53.72
N PRO A 754 16.91 19.63 52.97
CA PRO A 754 17.14 18.22 53.23
C PRO A 754 18.60 17.82 52.97
N SER A 755 19.09 16.82 53.71
CA SER A 755 20.38 16.18 53.45
C SER A 755 20.39 14.70 53.85
N GLY A 756 21.25 13.91 53.20
CA GLY A 756 21.30 12.46 53.32
C GLY A 756 20.45 11.76 52.26
N THR A 757 20.10 10.51 52.52
CA THR A 757 19.26 9.67 51.66
C THR A 757 17.79 9.77 52.05
N ALA A 758 16.90 9.69 51.06
CA ALA A 758 15.46 9.62 51.32
C ALA A 758 15.15 8.41 52.19
N ILE A 759 14.36 8.59 53.25
CA ILE A 759 13.94 7.46 54.08
C ILE A 759 12.72 6.82 53.42
N SER A 760 12.67 5.48 53.38
CA SER A 760 11.48 4.75 52.91
C SER A 760 10.23 5.30 53.57
N ASP A 761 9.22 5.55 52.76
CA ASP A 761 7.94 6.06 53.23
C ASP A 761 7.01 4.93 53.69
N ASP A 762 7.48 3.67 53.78
CA ASP A 762 6.73 2.51 54.27
C ASP A 762 6.20 2.74 55.69
N ASP A 763 4.95 3.20 55.74
CA ASP A 763 4.27 3.57 56.96
C ASP A 763 2.77 3.79 56.71
N ILE A 764 2.01 3.94 57.80
CA ILE A 764 0.55 4.10 57.77
C ILE A 764 0.19 5.53 57.32
N ILE A 765 -0.82 5.63 56.46
CA ILE A 765 -1.38 6.92 56.01
C ILE A 765 -2.51 7.33 56.96
N TYR A 766 -2.50 8.62 57.32
CA TYR A 766 -3.51 9.29 58.12
C TYR A 766 -4.04 10.52 57.40
N ILE A 767 -5.36 10.67 57.37
CA ILE A 767 -6.04 11.92 56.96
C ILE A 767 -6.51 12.63 58.23
N GLY A 768 -6.25 13.93 58.31
CA GLY A 768 -6.65 14.78 59.43
C GLY A 768 -5.79 14.70 60.69
N SER A 769 -4.88 13.72 60.79
CA SER A 769 -4.05 13.51 61.97
C SER A 769 -2.58 13.27 61.64
N ARG A 770 -1.70 13.65 62.56
CA ARG A 770 -0.25 13.44 62.47
C ARG A 770 0.15 11.96 62.67
N GLY A 771 -0.73 11.12 63.23
CA GLY A 771 -0.45 9.71 63.52
C GLY A 771 -1.40 9.16 64.60
N ILE A 772 -1.23 7.89 64.97
CA ILE A 772 -2.15 7.21 65.91
C ILE A 772 -2.23 7.91 67.27
N ASN A 773 -3.46 8.18 67.73
CA ASN A 773 -3.77 8.81 69.04
C ASN A 773 -3.11 10.18 69.24
N ALA A 774 -2.83 10.92 68.16
CA ALA A 774 -2.30 12.27 68.26
C ALA A 774 -3.36 13.22 68.83
N THR A 775 -3.04 13.86 69.97
CA THR A 775 -3.83 14.94 70.58
C THR A 775 -3.31 16.34 70.19
N SER A 776 -2.27 16.39 69.34
CA SER A 776 -1.68 17.62 68.83
C SER A 776 -1.27 17.47 67.36
N GLY A 777 -1.41 18.55 66.59
CA GLY A 777 -1.16 18.53 65.15
C GLY A 777 -2.27 17.84 64.35
N VAL A 778 -3.49 17.80 64.92
CA VAL A 778 -4.70 17.34 64.25
C VAL A 778 -5.37 18.49 63.50
N PHE A 779 -6.08 18.17 62.42
CA PHE A 779 -6.78 19.14 61.59
C PHE A 779 -7.99 19.70 62.33
N ASP A 780 -8.23 20.99 62.17
CA ASP A 780 -9.43 21.66 62.64
C ASP A 780 -10.14 22.26 61.41
N GLY A 781 -11.21 21.61 60.96
CA GLY A 781 -11.94 21.97 59.74
C GLY A 781 -12.48 20.77 58.98
N THR A 782 -12.85 20.97 57.72
CA THR A 782 -13.41 19.90 56.87
C THR A 782 -12.46 19.52 55.73
N ILE A 783 -12.40 18.23 55.39
CA ILE A 783 -11.58 17.68 54.28
C ILE A 783 -12.47 16.85 53.34
N ASP A 784 -12.22 16.96 52.04
CA ASP A 784 -12.97 16.33 50.95
C ASP A 784 -12.03 15.92 49.78
N GLN A 785 -12.45 14.96 48.95
CA GLN A 785 -11.78 14.48 47.72
C GLN A 785 -10.26 14.21 47.84
N VAL A 786 -9.85 13.39 48.81
CA VAL A 786 -8.43 13.09 49.03
C VAL A 786 -7.93 12.07 48.00
N ARG A 787 -6.87 12.42 47.26
CA ARG A 787 -6.26 11.56 46.23
C ARG A 787 -4.76 11.39 46.41
N ILE A 788 -4.28 10.23 46.01
CA ILE A 788 -2.85 9.93 45.86
C ILE A 788 -2.60 9.43 44.45
N TYR A 789 -1.55 9.95 43.80
CA TYR A 789 -1.01 9.44 42.53
C TYR A 789 0.42 8.96 42.73
N GLU A 790 0.78 7.87 42.07
CA GLU A 790 2.13 7.26 42.07
C GLU A 790 3.15 8.00 41.18
N ARG A 791 2.85 9.25 40.81
CA ARG A 791 3.72 10.11 40.00
C ARG A 791 3.48 11.58 40.29
N GLU A 792 4.40 12.43 39.87
CA GLU A 792 4.11 13.86 39.69
C GLU A 792 3.09 14.05 38.54
N ILE A 793 2.06 14.85 38.80
CA ILE A 793 1.14 15.31 37.75
C ILE A 793 1.55 16.72 37.28
N SER A 794 1.35 17.00 36.00
CA SER A 794 1.71 18.29 35.37
C SER A 794 0.80 19.44 35.83
N SER A 795 1.24 20.69 35.66
CA SER A 795 0.43 21.88 35.99
C SER A 795 -0.91 21.92 35.23
N GLY A 796 -0.95 21.41 34.00
CA GLY A 796 -2.19 21.26 33.23
C GLY A 796 -3.13 20.22 33.85
N GLU A 797 -2.61 19.08 34.28
CA GLU A 797 -3.40 18.06 34.99
C GLU A 797 -3.93 18.58 36.33
N VAL A 798 -3.14 19.36 37.08
CA VAL A 798 -3.58 20.02 38.33
C VAL A 798 -4.72 21.01 38.07
N THR A 799 -4.60 21.81 37.01
CA THR A 799 -5.62 22.81 36.64
C THR A 799 -6.92 22.13 36.24
N ASN A 800 -6.84 21.04 35.46
CA ASN A 800 -8.01 20.26 35.05
C ASN A 800 -8.70 19.62 36.27
N LEU A 801 -7.93 19.04 37.20
CA LEU A 801 -8.47 18.45 38.43
C LEU A 801 -9.19 19.49 39.32
N TYR A 802 -8.61 20.69 39.46
CA TYR A 802 -9.26 21.79 40.17
C TYR A 802 -10.58 22.21 39.49
N ASN A 803 -10.56 22.41 38.18
CA ASN A 803 -11.72 22.89 37.44
C ASN A 803 -12.87 21.89 37.42
N SER A 804 -12.59 20.58 37.40
CA SER A 804 -13.64 19.54 37.45
C SER A 804 -14.41 19.51 38.77
N GLU A 805 -13.87 20.07 39.85
CA GLU A 805 -14.45 19.99 41.20
C GLU A 805 -14.81 21.36 41.79
N ASN A 806 -14.25 22.45 41.23
CA ASN A 806 -14.54 23.80 41.69
C ASN A 806 -15.80 24.42 41.04
N SER A 807 -16.39 23.77 40.05
CA SER A 807 -17.57 24.28 39.36
C SER A 807 -18.82 24.19 40.25
N THR A 808 -19.10 25.23 41.03
CA THR A 808 -20.45 25.48 41.57
C THR A 808 -21.35 25.94 40.44
N GLY A 809 -22.11 25.00 39.87
CA GLY A 809 -23.15 25.25 38.88
C GLY A 809 -23.10 24.23 37.75
N VAL A 810 -24.15 23.40 37.64
CA VAL A 810 -24.37 22.61 36.44
C VAL A 810 -24.52 23.59 35.26
N ILE A 811 -23.75 23.41 34.20
CA ILE A 811 -23.88 24.22 32.97
C ILE A 811 -25.32 24.12 32.46
N ASP A 812 -25.97 25.25 32.23
CA ASP A 812 -27.24 25.33 31.53
C ASP A 812 -27.13 26.30 30.34
N PHE A 813 -27.66 25.90 29.20
CA PHE A 813 -27.61 26.65 27.95
C PHE A 813 -28.91 26.47 27.17
N SER A 814 -29.14 27.35 26.21
CA SER A 814 -30.20 27.20 25.21
C SER A 814 -29.58 27.03 23.82
N LEU A 815 -30.30 26.36 22.93
CA LEU A 815 -29.97 26.25 21.52
C LEU A 815 -31.03 26.92 20.68
N SER A 816 -30.60 27.68 19.68
CA SER A 816 -31.47 28.20 18.63
C SER A 816 -30.88 27.90 17.26
N SER A 817 -31.76 27.55 16.32
CA SER A 817 -31.46 27.36 14.90
C SER A 817 -32.42 28.20 14.06
N SER A 818 -32.04 28.48 12.82
CA SER A 818 -32.86 29.26 11.90
C SER A 818 -33.76 28.37 11.02
N GLY A 819 -35.08 28.42 11.26
CA GLY A 819 -36.15 28.18 10.27
C GLY A 819 -36.05 26.94 9.38
N THR A 820 -36.08 27.15 8.06
CA THR A 820 -36.01 26.09 7.03
C THR A 820 -34.75 26.28 6.20
N ALA A 821 -33.96 25.22 6.03
CA ALA A 821 -32.82 25.17 5.12
C ALA A 821 -33.23 24.41 3.84
N LYS A 822 -33.16 25.08 2.70
CA LYS A 822 -33.46 24.48 1.39
C LYS A 822 -32.18 24.03 0.70
N VAL A 823 -32.17 22.82 0.14
CA VAL A 823 -31.03 22.32 -0.63
C VAL A 823 -31.49 21.43 -1.78
N MET A 824 -30.90 21.65 -2.94
CA MET A 824 -31.06 20.77 -4.09
C MET A 824 -30.31 19.45 -3.86
N GLN A 825 -30.83 18.32 -4.36
CA GLN A 825 -30.09 17.06 -4.41
C GLN A 825 -28.67 17.23 -4.99
N ALA A 826 -27.69 16.52 -4.41
CA ALA A 826 -26.26 16.59 -4.75
C ALA A 826 -25.58 17.96 -4.44
N LYS A 827 -26.19 18.80 -3.61
CA LYS A 827 -25.63 20.09 -3.16
C LYS A 827 -25.57 20.16 -1.64
N SER A 828 -25.04 21.27 -1.12
CA SER A 828 -24.96 21.54 0.31
C SER A 828 -25.54 22.90 0.66
N VAL A 829 -26.07 23.02 1.88
CA VAL A 829 -26.56 24.26 2.48
C VAL A 829 -25.99 24.40 3.88
N THR A 830 -25.81 25.64 4.33
CA THR A 830 -25.36 25.91 5.69
C THR A 830 -26.49 26.53 6.53
N SER A 831 -26.51 26.18 7.81
CA SER A 831 -27.37 26.78 8.83
C SER A 831 -26.50 27.15 10.03
N THR A 832 -26.85 28.23 10.73
CA THR A 832 -26.11 28.65 11.92
C THR A 832 -26.84 28.18 13.17
N ILE A 833 -26.15 27.44 14.03
CA ILE A 833 -26.65 27.03 15.35
C ILE A 833 -26.00 27.92 16.39
N THR A 834 -26.83 28.58 17.19
CA THR A 834 -26.36 29.42 18.29
C THR A 834 -26.60 28.71 19.61
N ALA A 835 -25.55 28.51 20.38
CA ALA A 835 -25.63 28.17 21.79
C ALA A 835 -25.56 29.47 22.58
N THR A 836 -26.44 29.64 23.58
CA THR A 836 -26.39 30.78 24.51
C THR A 836 -26.35 30.26 25.94
N LEU A 837 -25.42 30.77 26.76
CA LEU A 837 -25.38 30.44 28.18
C LEU A 837 -26.67 30.90 28.88
N ALA A 838 -27.37 29.97 29.52
CA ALA A 838 -28.61 30.23 30.25
C ALA A 838 -28.38 30.27 31.78
N GLY A 839 -27.35 29.60 32.29
CA GLY A 839 -26.94 29.63 33.70
C GLY A 839 -25.76 28.69 34.00
N GLY A 840 -25.19 28.79 35.19
CA GLY A 840 -24.05 27.93 35.61
C GLY A 840 -22.70 28.35 34.99
N ILE A 841 -21.75 27.41 34.93
CA ILE A 841 -20.39 27.68 34.41
C ILE A 841 -20.30 27.54 32.88
N SER A 842 -19.43 28.35 32.27
CA SER A 842 -19.05 28.23 30.86
C SER A 842 -18.35 26.90 30.60
N GLY A 843 -18.79 26.13 29.60
CA GLY A 843 -18.23 24.84 29.22
C GLY A 843 -18.43 24.58 27.73
N ALA A 844 -17.73 23.59 27.16
CA ALA A 844 -17.85 23.27 25.74
C ALA A 844 -19.16 22.52 25.46
N VAL A 845 -19.98 23.06 24.57
CA VAL A 845 -21.17 22.42 23.99
C VAL A 845 -20.73 21.71 22.71
N THR A 846 -20.83 20.37 22.66
CA THR A 846 -20.62 19.57 21.45
C THR A 846 -21.93 19.41 20.69
N PHE A 847 -21.88 19.49 19.36
CA PHE A 847 -23.08 19.44 18.51
C PHE A 847 -23.18 18.11 17.74
N SER A 848 -24.39 17.58 17.66
CA SER A 848 -24.75 16.45 16.79
C SER A 848 -26.09 16.73 16.10
N ALA A 849 -26.37 16.03 15.01
CA ALA A 849 -27.62 16.14 14.27
C ALA A 849 -28.21 14.75 14.02
N SER A 850 -29.54 14.66 14.10
CA SER A 850 -30.32 13.46 13.78
C SER A 850 -31.57 13.83 12.97
N GLY A 851 -32.27 12.83 12.43
CA GLY A 851 -33.43 13.06 11.56
C GLY A 851 -33.08 13.37 10.09
N LEU A 852 -31.82 13.15 9.69
CA LEU A 852 -31.39 13.30 8.30
C LEU A 852 -32.08 12.25 7.41
N PRO A 853 -32.61 12.65 6.24
CA PRO A 853 -33.12 11.69 5.26
C PRO A 853 -31.98 10.80 4.74
N THR A 854 -32.31 9.60 4.25
CA THR A 854 -31.32 8.68 3.70
C THR A 854 -30.48 9.35 2.61
N GLY A 855 -29.16 9.28 2.73
CA GLY A 855 -28.23 9.92 1.79
C GLY A 855 -27.91 11.40 2.10
N ALA A 856 -28.44 12.00 3.18
CA ALA A 856 -27.98 13.30 3.66
C ALA A 856 -26.94 13.15 4.79
N THR A 857 -26.01 14.11 4.88
CA THR A 857 -25.01 14.20 5.94
C THR A 857 -25.03 15.57 6.61
N ALA A 858 -24.58 15.63 7.87
CA ALA A 858 -24.46 16.85 8.66
C ALA A 858 -23.03 16.97 9.23
N SER A 859 -22.47 18.17 9.22
CA SER A 859 -21.18 18.47 9.84
C SER A 859 -21.19 19.85 10.50
N PHE A 860 -20.44 20.01 11.59
CA PHE A 860 -20.39 21.26 12.36
C PHE A 860 -18.98 21.84 12.32
N SER A 861 -18.87 23.17 12.17
CA SER A 861 -17.60 23.89 12.24
C SER A 861 -17.79 25.19 13.03
N PRO A 862 -17.26 25.29 14.27
CA PRO A 862 -16.58 24.23 15.03
C PRO A 862 -17.54 23.14 15.57
N THR A 863 -17.06 21.90 15.79
CA THR A 863 -17.88 20.79 16.34
C THR A 863 -18.23 20.94 17.82
N SER A 864 -17.55 21.85 18.52
CA SER A 864 -17.91 22.31 19.85
C SER A 864 -17.54 23.77 20.07
N CYS A 865 -18.24 24.45 20.98
CA CYS A 865 -17.91 25.83 21.36
C CYS A 865 -18.38 26.15 22.79
N SER A 866 -17.88 27.21 23.42
CA SER A 866 -18.17 27.54 24.82
C SER A 866 -19.09 28.76 24.96
N PRO A 867 -20.14 28.67 25.79
CA PRO A 867 -21.49 28.30 25.41
C PRO A 867 -22.33 29.48 24.92
N THR A 868 -21.75 30.68 24.79
CA THR A 868 -22.33 31.79 24.01
C THR A 868 -21.53 31.92 22.73
N CYS A 869 -21.96 31.18 21.71
CA CYS A 869 -21.20 30.97 20.49
C CYS A 869 -22.09 30.46 19.35
N THR A 870 -21.55 30.51 18.14
CA THR A 870 -22.20 29.99 16.94
C THR A 870 -21.37 28.88 16.30
N THR A 871 -22.03 27.86 15.76
CA THR A 871 -21.42 26.87 14.87
C THR A 871 -22.13 26.86 13.52
N THR A 872 -21.36 26.67 12.45
CA THR A 872 -21.91 26.46 11.11
C THR A 872 -22.21 24.98 10.91
N LEU A 873 -23.49 24.63 10.81
CA LEU A 873 -23.98 23.32 10.39
C LEU A 873 -24.03 23.27 8.86
N THR A 874 -23.21 22.43 8.24
CA THR A 874 -23.25 22.14 6.80
C THR A 874 -24.01 20.84 6.57
N LEU A 875 -25.10 20.91 5.81
CA LEU A 875 -25.92 19.78 5.39
C LEU A 875 -25.62 19.49 3.92
N SER A 876 -25.27 18.25 3.59
CA SER A 876 -25.01 17.84 2.20
C SER A 876 -25.92 16.69 1.81
N SER A 877 -26.45 16.71 0.59
CA SER A 877 -27.31 15.66 0.04
C SER A 877 -26.60 14.88 -1.08
N LEU A 878 -27.00 13.64 -1.30
CA LEU A 878 -26.68 12.87 -2.50
C LEU A 878 -27.73 13.13 -3.60
N SER A 879 -27.43 12.69 -4.83
CA SER A 879 -28.39 12.69 -5.93
C SER A 879 -29.61 11.80 -5.70
N THR A 880 -29.51 10.87 -4.75
CA THR A 880 -30.56 9.91 -4.37
C THR A 880 -31.27 10.27 -3.07
N THR A 881 -30.90 11.36 -2.40
CA THR A 881 -31.56 11.78 -1.15
C THR A 881 -33.04 12.07 -1.43
N PRO A 882 -33.99 11.47 -0.69
CA PRO A 882 -35.42 11.70 -0.92
C PRO A 882 -35.79 13.19 -0.91
N VAL A 883 -36.60 13.60 -1.89
CA VAL A 883 -37.16 14.95 -2.01
C VAL A 883 -38.27 15.14 -0.97
N GLY A 884 -38.37 16.35 -0.43
CA GLY A 884 -39.36 16.75 0.57
C GLY A 884 -38.76 17.16 1.90
N ASN A 885 -39.66 17.46 2.85
CA ASN A 885 -39.31 18.03 4.15
C ASN A 885 -38.86 16.95 5.15
N SER A 886 -37.71 17.17 5.78
CA SER A 886 -37.21 16.39 6.91
C SER A 886 -36.98 17.29 8.14
N THR A 887 -37.45 16.86 9.31
CA THR A 887 -37.18 17.58 10.55
C THR A 887 -35.81 17.17 11.10
N ILE A 888 -34.86 18.09 11.06
CA ILE A 888 -33.52 17.87 11.62
C ILE A 888 -33.52 18.29 13.08
N THR A 889 -33.09 17.39 13.95
CA THR A 889 -32.89 17.67 15.38
C THR A 889 -31.41 17.87 15.63
N VAL A 890 -31.03 19.07 16.08
CA VAL A 890 -29.68 19.36 16.53
C VAL A 890 -29.63 19.23 18.04
N THR A 891 -28.70 18.41 18.53
CA THR A 891 -28.46 18.19 19.94
C THR A 891 -27.13 18.81 20.32
N GLY A 892 -27.16 19.75 21.26
CA GLY A 892 -25.98 20.26 21.95
C GLY A 892 -25.83 19.53 23.28
N THR A 893 -24.62 19.11 23.62
CA THR A 893 -24.34 18.42 24.89
C THR A 893 -23.18 19.08 25.62
N ALA A 894 -23.36 19.38 26.90
CA ALA A 894 -22.29 19.83 27.78
C ALA A 894 -22.39 19.10 29.12
N GLY A 895 -21.42 18.22 29.41
CA GLY A 895 -21.49 17.32 30.56
C GLY A 895 -22.69 16.39 30.49
N THR A 896 -23.53 16.40 31.53
CA THR A 896 -24.80 15.63 31.58
C THR A 896 -26.00 16.39 31.03
N VAL A 897 -25.84 17.67 30.65
CA VAL A 897 -26.93 18.51 30.13
C VAL A 897 -26.98 18.44 28.62
N SER A 898 -28.16 18.10 28.09
CA SER A 898 -28.43 18.04 26.67
C SER A 898 -29.63 18.94 26.32
N ARG A 899 -29.48 19.72 25.26
CA ARG A 899 -30.50 20.63 24.74
C ARG A 899 -30.66 20.38 23.27
N THR A 900 -31.87 20.55 22.76
CA THR A 900 -32.17 20.35 21.34
C THR A 900 -32.81 21.58 20.73
N THR A 901 -32.57 21.78 19.45
CA THR A 901 -33.32 22.69 18.58
C THR A 901 -33.63 21.95 17.29
N THR A 902 -34.73 22.30 16.63
CA THR A 902 -35.15 21.68 15.38
C THR A 902 -35.30 22.72 14.29
N PHE A 903 -35.02 22.31 13.06
CA PHE A 903 -35.25 23.10 11.86
C PHE A 903 -35.67 22.15 10.71
N THR A 904 -36.31 22.67 9.68
CA THR A 904 -36.74 21.87 8.52
C THR A 904 -35.65 21.88 7.45
N LEU A 905 -35.24 20.69 6.99
CA LEU A 905 -34.46 20.52 5.77
C LEU A 905 -35.41 20.18 4.63
N ASP A 906 -35.51 21.08 3.66
CA ASP A 906 -36.35 20.96 2.46
C ASP A 906 -35.44 20.53 1.29
N ILE A 907 -35.56 19.27 0.85
CA ILE A 907 -34.78 18.72 -0.27
C ILE A 907 -35.56 18.91 -1.55
N ASN A 908 -35.02 19.67 -2.51
CA ASN A 908 -35.64 19.85 -3.83
C ASN A 908 -34.98 18.96 -4.90
N TYR A 909 -35.71 18.69 -5.99
CA TYR A 909 -35.20 17.93 -7.12
C TYR A 909 -33.95 18.56 -7.73
N ARG A 910 -33.00 17.72 -8.16
CA ARG A 910 -31.86 18.18 -8.97
C ARG A 910 -32.37 18.89 -10.23
N GLY A 911 -32.03 20.17 -10.39
CA GLY A 911 -32.49 21.01 -11.49
C GLY A 911 -33.49 22.11 -11.11
N ASP A 912 -34.03 22.11 -9.89
CA ASP A 912 -34.85 23.22 -9.34
C ASP A 912 -33.94 24.37 -8.88
N ILE A 913 -33.44 25.14 -9.84
CA ILE A 913 -32.42 26.18 -9.63
C ILE A 913 -32.99 27.38 -8.88
N ASN A 914 -34.27 27.70 -9.07
CA ASN A 914 -34.91 28.82 -8.39
C ASN A 914 -35.45 28.48 -6.99
N ASN A 915 -35.42 27.20 -6.59
CA ASN A 915 -35.91 26.66 -5.32
C ASN A 915 -37.42 26.87 -5.08
N ASP A 916 -38.21 26.92 -6.15
CA ASP A 916 -39.68 27.04 -6.07
C ASP A 916 -40.39 25.68 -5.86
N GLY A 917 -39.64 24.58 -5.92
CA GLY A 917 -40.11 23.22 -5.71
C GLY A 917 -40.52 22.51 -7.01
N ILE A 918 -40.40 23.14 -8.18
CA ILE A 918 -40.84 22.60 -9.48
C ILE A 918 -39.80 22.87 -10.56
N VAL A 919 -39.22 21.81 -11.14
CA VAL A 919 -38.29 21.98 -12.28
C VAL A 919 -39.06 22.33 -13.55
N ASN A 920 -38.90 23.55 -14.05
CA ASN A 920 -39.66 24.06 -15.19
C ASN A 920 -38.86 25.03 -16.09
N SER A 921 -39.56 25.72 -17.00
CA SER A 921 -38.96 26.67 -17.95
C SER A 921 -38.21 27.83 -17.29
N LEU A 922 -38.54 28.18 -16.05
CA LEU A 922 -37.84 29.21 -15.27
C LEU A 922 -36.44 28.75 -14.86
N ASP A 923 -36.27 27.50 -14.45
CA ASP A 923 -34.96 26.91 -14.13
C ASP A 923 -34.08 26.80 -15.37
N TRP A 924 -34.67 26.38 -16.49
CA TRP A 924 -33.99 26.40 -17.77
C TRP A 924 -33.50 27.80 -18.14
N SER A 925 -34.34 28.82 -17.94
CA SER A 925 -33.96 30.20 -18.24
C SER A 925 -32.76 30.66 -17.41
N LEU A 926 -32.69 30.24 -16.13
CA LEU A 926 -31.56 30.51 -15.26
C LEU A 926 -30.30 29.74 -15.67
N MET A 927 -30.41 28.45 -16.02
CA MET A 927 -29.29 27.65 -16.51
C MET A 927 -28.73 28.18 -17.83
N ASN A 928 -29.61 28.49 -18.79
CA ASN A 928 -29.21 29.00 -20.10
C ASN A 928 -28.52 30.37 -20.01
N ALA A 929 -28.89 31.20 -19.03
CA ALA A 929 -28.19 32.46 -18.76
C ALA A 929 -26.75 32.27 -18.25
N LYS A 930 -26.39 31.04 -17.82
CA LYS A 930 -25.09 30.67 -17.26
C LYS A 930 -24.33 29.68 -18.13
N TRP A 931 -24.79 29.43 -19.35
CA TRP A 931 -24.19 28.46 -20.26
C TRP A 931 -22.69 28.76 -20.52
N PHE A 932 -21.86 27.73 -20.47
CA PHE A 932 -20.39 27.79 -20.55
C PHE A 932 -19.69 28.58 -19.42
N THR A 933 -20.36 28.83 -18.30
CA THR A 933 -19.73 29.44 -17.11
C THR A 933 -19.46 28.39 -16.03
N ASN A 934 -18.67 28.73 -15.01
CA ASN A 934 -18.41 27.89 -13.85
C ASN A 934 -19.36 28.19 -12.67
N ASP A 935 -20.58 28.63 -12.96
CA ASP A 935 -21.56 29.03 -11.95
C ASP A 935 -22.03 27.81 -11.15
N SER A 936 -21.58 27.71 -9.90
CA SER A 936 -21.77 26.53 -9.06
C SER A 936 -23.22 26.18 -8.72
N GLY A 937 -24.14 27.15 -8.89
CA GLY A 937 -25.57 26.94 -8.67
C GLY A 937 -26.26 26.26 -9.84
N THR A 938 -25.73 26.43 -11.06
CA THR A 938 -26.31 25.92 -12.31
C THR A 938 -25.51 24.77 -12.93
N ASP A 939 -24.25 24.61 -12.54
CA ASP A 939 -23.42 23.43 -12.82
C ASP A 939 -23.89 22.29 -11.91
N LEU A 940 -24.76 21.44 -12.43
CA LEU A 940 -25.42 20.36 -11.69
C LEU A 940 -24.50 19.16 -11.50
N ASN A 941 -23.60 18.87 -12.45
CA ASN A 941 -22.67 17.73 -12.37
C ASN A 941 -21.34 18.05 -11.66
N ALA A 942 -21.08 19.33 -11.38
CA ALA A 942 -19.88 19.86 -10.74
C ALA A 942 -18.58 19.60 -11.53
N ASP A 943 -18.66 19.59 -12.87
CA ASP A 943 -17.50 19.46 -13.76
C ASP A 943 -16.77 20.80 -14.02
N GLY A 944 -17.31 21.90 -13.50
CA GLY A 944 -16.75 23.24 -13.60
C GLY A 944 -17.27 24.05 -14.79
N VAL A 945 -18.21 23.52 -15.59
CA VAL A 945 -18.78 24.23 -16.74
C VAL A 945 -20.24 23.85 -17.01
N VAL A 946 -21.14 24.83 -16.93
CA VAL A 946 -22.56 24.66 -17.28
C VAL A 946 -22.72 24.31 -18.75
N ASN A 947 -23.19 23.11 -19.06
CA ASN A 947 -23.26 22.59 -20.42
C ASN A 947 -24.45 21.64 -20.65
N ALA A 948 -24.45 20.93 -21.79
CA ALA A 948 -25.52 20.01 -22.18
C ALA A 948 -25.77 18.88 -21.17
N ILE A 949 -24.75 18.48 -20.40
CA ILE A 949 -24.87 17.47 -19.34
C ILE A 949 -25.72 18.03 -18.18
N ASP A 950 -25.50 19.27 -17.77
CA ASP A 950 -26.33 19.92 -16.74
C ASP A 950 -27.77 20.05 -17.19
N PHE A 951 -27.99 20.43 -18.45
CA PHE A 951 -29.33 20.45 -19.01
C PHE A 951 -29.98 19.06 -19.01
N SER A 952 -29.23 18.01 -19.34
CA SER A 952 -29.75 16.64 -19.28
C SER A 952 -30.20 16.24 -17.87
N LEU A 953 -29.48 16.70 -16.85
CA LEU A 953 -29.80 16.46 -15.43
C LEU A 953 -31.01 17.26 -14.96
N LEU A 954 -31.14 18.51 -15.42
CA LEU A 954 -32.32 19.33 -15.17
C LEU A 954 -33.55 18.73 -15.86
N ASN A 955 -33.43 18.38 -17.15
CA ASN A 955 -34.52 17.82 -17.94
C ASN A 955 -34.98 16.45 -17.44
N ALA A 956 -34.11 15.67 -16.78
CA ALA A 956 -34.49 14.41 -16.14
C ALA A 956 -35.56 14.56 -15.04
N ASN A 957 -35.69 15.76 -14.47
CA ASN A 957 -36.70 16.08 -13.45
C ASN A 957 -37.76 17.08 -13.95
N TRP A 958 -37.85 17.33 -15.26
CA TRP A 958 -38.78 18.30 -15.84
C TRP A 958 -40.25 18.03 -15.43
N PHE A 959 -40.95 19.06 -14.96
CA PHE A 959 -42.30 19.03 -14.36
C PHE A 959 -42.45 18.17 -13.08
N ARG A 960 -41.37 17.71 -12.45
CA ARG A 960 -41.47 17.08 -11.13
C ARG A 960 -41.61 18.15 -10.06
N SER A 961 -42.58 17.96 -9.17
CA SER A 961 -42.80 18.78 -7.97
C SER A 961 -42.54 17.95 -6.71
N GLY A 962 -41.81 18.51 -5.75
CA GLY A 962 -41.46 17.89 -4.47
C GLY A 962 -42.47 18.16 -3.36
#